data_AF-A0A847NWL7-F1
#
_entry.id   AF-A0A847NWL7-F1
#
_cell.length_a   1.000
_cell.length_b   1.000
_cell.length_c   1.000
_cell.angle_alpha   90.00
_cell.angle_beta   90.00
_cell.angle_gamma   90.00
#
_symmetry.space_group_name_H-M   'P 1'
#
loop_
_entity.id
_entity.type
_entity.pdbx_description
1 polymer ?
#
loop_
_entity_poly.entity_id
_entity_poly.type
_entity_poly.pdbx_seq_one_letter_code
_entity_poly.pdbx_strand_id
1 'polypeptide(L)'
;MKNIYELFKTDDIENIVGLTEELKILYIYNYFQEKNRNLVILTSSLFEATKYFEKLKTYTEQVYFFPMDEFLTSVAIAISPEFKNQRLETLKKISSDTPSIVVTNLMGFLRFLPNRKMVQNSLAKIKVNENINRKNFELLLEEFGYNKTSLVTSTGEYSIRGYIVDIFPLESDKPIRIEFFGNLIEKIKYFDEETQLSTDSIHEYIINPYREIVTGNNESLYSFMDNPTVFMVEKDLIMNSYKQLCEEILEYNEHNNTLNKKHMFQLEDINITNEINIGDFGIPNKQTFTLECREIENFHGNLDLLKEFVLSKLNYYTVVFMLSKDKMINEISHLFRDNVVIGSIENNRINILKQKINQGFILNQTIYISENDIETTEKKDTYKSSFKIGRKIKDFSDIQKGDYVVHEHHGIGIYAGVITLNTQGFKKDYIQINYLGNDKVYIPVEKISTIYKYADKDGKKPQLNKLGSSTWTKTKMAVRKRIKDISQELLQLYAERKNSKTQNYLSFVEEEKFKFDFQYEETRDQTRCIDEILKDLASNMPMDRLLCGDVGFGKTEVAFRGMFRTILNGYQVAYLCPTTILSKQQYNSALDRFKEYGLNIALLNRFTSNKESERIFKDLSTGKIDIVFGTHRLLNEKIKFTNLGLLIIDEEQRFGVTHKEKIKMMKKNVNVLTLSATPIPRTLKMAMSGLKDLSILDTAPQDRYPVQTYVIEENDLLIKDAIYKELSRKGQIYFLYNNVKDIESRVNKLSTLVPEARIAFAHGQMPKTKLESIIEDFVEYKYDVLVCSTIIETGIDIGNVNTLIIIDAQNYGLSQLYQLRGRVGRSNKIAYA
;
A
#
# COMPACT_ATOMS: atom_id res chain seq x y z
N MET A 1 -35.78 10.83 -15.41
CA MET A 1 -34.58 11.53 -15.92
C MET A 1 -34.82 12.27 -17.27
N LYS A 2 -35.80 11.89 -18.12
CA LYS A 2 -36.27 12.66 -19.32
C LYS A 2 -36.44 14.18 -19.12
N ASN A 3 -36.99 14.64 -17.99
CA ASN A 3 -37.14 16.08 -17.70
C ASN A 3 -35.84 16.81 -17.33
N ILE A 4 -34.84 16.12 -16.76
CA ILE A 4 -33.50 16.71 -16.56
C ILE A 4 -32.74 16.71 -17.89
N TYR A 5 -32.99 15.71 -18.75
CA TYR A 5 -32.35 15.56 -20.05
C TYR A 5 -32.79 16.60 -21.09
N GLU A 6 -34.05 17.06 -21.06
CA GLU A 6 -34.51 18.11 -21.97
C GLU A 6 -33.85 19.48 -21.72
N LEU A 7 -33.34 19.73 -20.51
CA LEU A 7 -32.61 20.97 -20.18
C LEU A 7 -31.29 21.11 -20.93
N PHE A 8 -30.70 20.01 -21.40
CA PHE A 8 -29.38 19.98 -22.02
C PHE A 8 -29.40 19.84 -23.56
N LYS A 9 -30.59 19.84 -24.16
CA LYS A 9 -30.78 19.77 -25.62
C LYS A 9 -30.55 21.14 -26.27
N THR A 10 -29.29 21.55 -26.37
CA THR A 10 -28.90 22.63 -27.27
C THR A 10 -27.71 22.13 -28.08
N ASP A 11 -27.92 21.93 -29.38
CA ASP A 11 -26.83 21.78 -30.32
C ASP A 11 -26.09 23.14 -30.37
N ASP A 12 -24.77 23.13 -30.13
CA ASP A 12 -23.84 24.28 -30.05
C ASP A 12 -23.52 24.87 -28.65
N ILE A 13 -23.38 24.04 -27.61
CA ILE A 13 -22.77 24.48 -26.34
C ILE A 13 -21.24 24.32 -26.37
N GLU A 14 -20.51 25.41 -26.17
CA GLU A 14 -19.05 25.40 -26.02
C GLU A 14 -18.60 25.53 -24.55
N ASN A 15 -19.41 26.19 -23.71
CA ASN A 15 -19.08 26.41 -22.29
C ASN A 15 -20.29 26.08 -21.40
N ILE A 16 -20.05 25.34 -20.32
CA ILE A 16 -21.06 24.98 -19.33
C ILE A 16 -20.58 25.45 -17.96
N VAL A 17 -21.40 26.25 -17.28
CA VAL A 17 -21.06 26.89 -16.00
C VAL A 17 -22.18 26.71 -14.98
N GLY A 18 -21.81 26.59 -13.69
CA GLY A 18 -22.77 26.57 -12.57
C GLY A 18 -23.34 25.18 -12.24
N LEU A 19 -22.78 24.11 -12.81
CA LEU A 19 -23.16 22.74 -12.47
C LEU A 19 -22.47 22.27 -11.18
N THR A 20 -23.21 21.59 -10.31
CA THR A 20 -22.60 20.79 -9.24
C THR A 20 -21.78 19.65 -9.82
N GLU A 21 -20.84 19.09 -9.04
CA GLU A 21 -19.99 18.01 -9.52
C GLU A 21 -20.78 16.82 -10.06
N GLU A 22 -21.86 16.43 -9.40
CA GLU A 22 -22.68 15.31 -9.86
C GLU A 22 -23.39 15.61 -11.19
N LEU A 23 -23.86 16.85 -11.36
CA LEU A 23 -24.49 17.25 -12.62
C LEU A 23 -23.50 17.30 -13.77
N LYS A 24 -22.23 17.67 -13.53
CA LYS A 24 -21.16 17.56 -14.53
C LYS A 24 -21.02 16.11 -15.02
N ILE A 25 -21.02 15.15 -14.10
CA ILE A 25 -20.91 13.70 -14.41
C ILE A 25 -22.13 13.20 -15.19
N LEU A 26 -23.34 13.54 -14.72
CA LEU A 26 -24.58 13.16 -15.40
C LEU A 26 -24.65 13.75 -16.80
N TYR A 27 -24.26 15.02 -16.98
CA TYR A 27 -24.23 15.66 -18.29
C TYR A 27 -23.30 14.90 -19.26
N ILE A 28 -22.08 14.59 -18.86
CA ILE A 28 -21.11 13.86 -19.69
C ILE A 28 -21.63 12.47 -20.04
N TYR A 29 -22.17 11.73 -19.06
CA TYR A 29 -22.76 10.41 -19.29
C TYR A 29 -23.93 10.45 -20.28
N ASN A 30 -24.82 11.44 -20.17
CA ASN A 30 -25.94 11.58 -21.09
C ASN A 30 -25.47 11.95 -22.50
N TYR A 31 -24.50 12.86 -22.60
CA TYR A 31 -23.89 13.24 -23.86
C TYR A 31 -23.32 12.02 -24.60
N PHE A 32 -22.67 11.12 -23.84
CA PHE A 32 -22.17 9.85 -24.35
C PHE A 32 -23.29 8.95 -24.91
N GLN A 33 -24.39 8.80 -24.16
CA GLN A 33 -25.52 7.96 -24.56
C GLN A 33 -26.27 8.52 -25.80
N GLU A 34 -26.44 9.84 -25.88
CA GLU A 34 -27.18 10.47 -26.99
C GLU A 34 -26.36 10.53 -28.28
N LYS A 35 -25.10 10.97 -28.21
CA LYS A 35 -24.26 11.15 -29.40
C LYS A 35 -23.55 9.86 -29.82
N ASN A 36 -23.49 8.84 -28.96
CA ASN A 36 -22.89 7.53 -29.20
C ASN A 36 -21.50 7.61 -29.87
N ARG A 37 -20.64 8.49 -29.35
CA ARG A 37 -19.30 8.79 -29.88
C ARG A 37 -18.25 8.78 -28.78
N ASN A 38 -17.00 8.60 -29.17
CA ASN A 38 -15.87 8.62 -28.25
C ASN A 38 -15.74 9.97 -27.53
N LEU A 39 -15.53 9.93 -26.22
CA LEU A 39 -15.31 11.11 -25.38
C LEU A 39 -13.99 11.01 -24.64
N VAL A 40 -13.32 12.15 -24.49
CA VAL A 40 -12.16 12.33 -23.62
C VAL A 40 -12.52 13.37 -22.57
N ILE A 41 -12.33 13.04 -21.30
CA ILE A 41 -12.43 13.98 -20.19
C ILE A 41 -11.02 14.36 -19.79
N LEU A 42 -10.67 15.61 -20.07
CA LEU A 42 -9.38 16.21 -19.78
C LEU A 42 -9.48 17.01 -18.49
N THR A 43 -8.60 16.69 -17.55
CA THR A 43 -8.47 17.38 -16.26
C THR A 43 -7.06 17.91 -16.07
N SER A 44 -6.89 18.87 -15.15
CA SER A 44 -5.59 19.48 -14.87
C SER A 44 -4.64 18.51 -14.18
N SER A 45 -5.19 17.67 -13.29
CA SER A 45 -4.42 16.83 -12.38
C SER A 45 -4.91 15.39 -12.37
N LEU A 46 -4.02 14.47 -11.97
CA LEU A 46 -4.36 13.06 -11.83
C LEU A 46 -5.46 12.83 -10.78
N PHE A 47 -5.48 13.64 -9.72
CA PHE A 47 -6.49 13.54 -8.66
C PHE A 47 -7.90 13.82 -9.17
N GLU A 48 -8.07 14.89 -9.95
CA GLU A 48 -9.34 15.20 -10.61
C GLU A 48 -9.74 14.11 -11.59
N ALA A 49 -8.79 13.62 -12.39
CA ALA A 49 -9.02 12.52 -13.32
C ALA A 49 -9.56 11.27 -12.60
N THR A 50 -8.96 10.87 -11.47
CA THR A 50 -9.42 9.73 -10.66
C THR A 50 -10.84 9.95 -10.15
N LYS A 51 -11.14 11.15 -9.64
CA LYS A 51 -12.47 11.50 -9.13
C LYS A 51 -13.56 11.40 -10.22
N TYR A 52 -13.28 11.92 -11.41
CA TYR A 52 -14.22 11.82 -12.54
C TYR A 52 -14.39 10.37 -13.01
N PHE A 53 -13.30 9.61 -13.10
CA PHE A 53 -13.33 8.20 -13.47
C PHE A 53 -14.20 7.38 -12.51
N GLU A 54 -13.98 7.50 -11.20
CA GLU A 54 -14.75 6.79 -10.18
C GLU A 54 -16.24 7.13 -10.22
N LYS A 55 -16.57 8.42 -10.33
CA LYS A 55 -17.97 8.88 -10.42
C LYS A 55 -18.67 8.44 -11.70
N LEU A 56 -17.98 8.37 -12.84
CA LEU A 56 -18.56 7.87 -14.10
C LEU A 56 -18.72 6.35 -14.12
N LYS A 57 -17.82 5.62 -13.47
CA LYS A 57 -17.84 4.15 -13.40
C LYS A 57 -19.09 3.61 -12.70
N THR A 58 -19.76 4.42 -11.89
CA THR A 58 -21.04 4.03 -11.27
C THR A 58 -22.21 4.06 -12.27
N TYR A 59 -22.07 4.76 -13.40
CA TYR A 59 -23.09 4.90 -14.45
C TYR A 59 -22.84 4.03 -15.67
N THR A 60 -21.57 3.75 -16.02
CA THR A 60 -21.22 2.93 -17.19
C THR A 60 -19.95 2.12 -16.99
N GLU A 61 -19.90 0.95 -17.61
CA GLU A 61 -18.68 0.13 -17.71
C GLU A 61 -17.78 0.55 -18.90
N GLN A 62 -18.28 1.39 -19.82
CA GLN A 62 -17.56 1.89 -20.99
C GLN A 62 -16.70 3.13 -20.67
N VAL A 63 -16.22 3.24 -19.43
CA VAL A 63 -15.32 4.30 -18.98
C VAL A 63 -13.95 3.70 -18.64
N TYR A 64 -12.90 4.31 -19.18
CA TYR A 64 -11.52 3.87 -19.02
C TYR A 64 -10.65 4.99 -18.47
N PHE A 65 -9.63 4.62 -17.71
CA PHE A 65 -8.73 5.56 -17.03
C PHE A 65 -7.35 5.56 -17.67
N PHE A 66 -6.92 6.71 -18.17
CA PHE A 66 -5.63 6.87 -18.83
C PHE A 66 -4.69 7.78 -18.02
N PRO A 67 -4.11 7.30 -16.91
CA PRO A 67 -3.33 8.14 -16.01
C PRO A 67 -1.89 8.32 -16.48
N MET A 68 -1.32 9.51 -16.26
CA MET A 68 0.11 9.74 -16.40
C MET A 68 0.69 10.48 -15.18
N ASP A 69 1.88 10.03 -14.75
CA ASP A 69 2.70 10.69 -13.74
C ASP A 69 3.13 12.10 -14.19
N GLU A 70 3.48 12.95 -13.22
CA GLU A 70 4.08 14.26 -13.48
C GLU A 70 5.37 14.13 -14.30
N PHE A 71 5.72 15.17 -15.07
CA PHE A 71 6.75 15.10 -16.11
C PHE A 71 8.10 14.66 -15.56
N LEU A 72 8.60 15.34 -14.54
CA LEU A 72 9.89 15.04 -13.92
C LEU A 72 9.93 13.64 -13.31
N THR A 73 8.82 13.17 -12.75
CA THR A 73 8.68 11.77 -12.29
C THR A 73 8.73 10.80 -13.47
N SER A 74 8.02 11.10 -14.56
CA SER A 74 7.92 10.24 -15.74
C SER A 74 9.23 10.10 -16.55
N VAL A 75 10.11 11.11 -16.46
CA VAL A 75 11.42 11.11 -17.15
C VAL A 75 12.50 10.53 -16.25
N ALA A 76 12.49 10.83 -14.95
CA ALA A 76 13.46 10.30 -13.99
C ALA A 76 13.24 8.80 -13.71
N ILE A 77 12.01 8.32 -13.86
CA ILE A 77 11.61 6.96 -13.52
C ILE A 77 11.01 6.33 -14.78
N ALA A 78 11.42 5.10 -15.11
CA ALA A 78 10.61 4.27 -15.99
C ALA A 78 9.23 4.06 -15.33
N ILE A 79 8.26 4.92 -15.66
CA ILE A 79 6.80 4.90 -15.43
C ILE A 79 6.32 3.89 -14.38
N SER A 80 5.56 4.33 -13.37
CA SER A 80 4.87 3.44 -12.42
C SER A 80 4.28 2.21 -13.14
N PRO A 81 4.69 0.98 -12.78
CA PRO A 81 4.18 -0.23 -13.42
C PRO A 81 2.64 -0.26 -13.42
N GLU A 82 2.01 0.19 -12.33
CA GLU A 82 0.56 0.23 -12.19
C GLU A 82 -0.12 1.17 -13.19
N PHE A 83 0.32 2.43 -13.30
CA PHE A 83 -0.26 3.38 -14.26
C PHE A 83 0.04 3.01 -15.70
N LYS A 84 1.25 2.48 -15.96
CA LYS A 84 1.59 1.90 -17.26
C LYS A 84 0.59 0.83 -17.67
N ASN A 85 0.22 -0.04 -16.72
CA ASN A 85 -0.71 -1.14 -17.00
C ASN A 85 -2.12 -0.62 -17.28
N GLN A 86 -2.62 0.31 -16.48
CA GLN A 86 -3.93 0.94 -16.71
C GLN A 86 -3.99 1.65 -18.06
N ARG A 87 -2.90 2.30 -18.48
CA ARG A 87 -2.81 2.89 -19.82
C ARG A 87 -2.83 1.84 -20.92
N LEU A 88 -2.03 0.77 -20.81
CA LEU A 88 -2.00 -0.30 -21.80
C LEU A 88 -3.37 -0.99 -21.92
N GLU A 89 -4.05 -1.24 -20.80
CA GLU A 89 -5.42 -1.76 -20.79
C GLU A 89 -6.38 -0.82 -21.51
N THR A 90 -6.30 0.47 -21.19
CA THR A 90 -7.14 1.50 -21.83
C THR A 90 -6.90 1.56 -23.35
N LEU A 91 -5.64 1.59 -23.81
CA LEU A 91 -5.32 1.58 -25.24
C LEU A 91 -5.90 0.36 -25.96
N LYS A 92 -5.87 -0.81 -25.31
CA LYS A 92 -6.45 -2.04 -25.86
C LYS A 92 -7.97 -1.94 -25.96
N LYS A 93 -8.63 -1.46 -24.90
CA LYS A 93 -10.10 -1.32 -24.87
C LYS A 93 -10.59 -0.31 -25.91
N ILE A 94 -9.95 0.85 -26.01
CA ILE A 94 -10.33 1.89 -26.99
C ILE A 94 -9.89 1.57 -28.42
N SER A 95 -9.01 0.57 -28.61
CA SER A 95 -8.71 0.06 -29.95
C SER A 95 -9.88 -0.69 -30.58
N SER A 96 -10.85 -1.13 -29.76
CA SER A 96 -12.11 -1.71 -30.25
C SER A 96 -13.02 -0.61 -30.79
N ASP A 97 -13.79 -0.88 -31.85
CA ASP A 97 -14.70 0.11 -32.48
C ASP A 97 -15.96 0.41 -31.65
N THR A 98 -15.90 0.20 -30.33
CA THR A 98 -17.00 0.54 -29.42
C THR A 98 -16.80 1.95 -28.85
N PRO A 99 -17.81 2.83 -28.92
CA PRO A 99 -17.74 4.14 -28.29
C PRO A 99 -17.39 4.00 -26.81
N SER A 100 -16.48 4.84 -26.33
CA SER A 100 -16.01 4.82 -24.94
C SER A 100 -15.70 6.21 -24.40
N ILE A 101 -15.67 6.32 -23.07
CA ILE A 101 -15.25 7.52 -22.35
C ILE A 101 -13.85 7.26 -21.78
N VAL A 102 -12.87 8.09 -22.11
CA VAL A 102 -11.54 8.05 -21.50
C VAL A 102 -11.35 9.24 -20.59
N VAL A 103 -11.00 8.99 -19.34
CA VAL A 103 -10.65 10.03 -18.36
C VAL A 103 -9.14 10.11 -18.21
N THR A 104 -8.56 11.30 -18.40
CA THR A 104 -7.11 11.52 -18.39
C THR A 104 -6.75 12.84 -17.74
N ASN A 105 -5.49 12.98 -17.32
CA ASN A 105 -4.89 14.25 -16.94
C ASN A 105 -4.13 14.86 -18.13
N LEU A 106 -3.79 16.14 -18.03
CA LEU A 106 -3.06 16.90 -19.06
C LEU A 106 -1.87 16.13 -19.66
N MET A 107 -1.01 15.55 -18.81
CA MET A 107 0.18 14.85 -19.30
C MET A 107 -0.16 13.57 -20.07
N GLY A 108 -1.20 12.84 -19.63
CA GLY A 108 -1.68 11.66 -20.34
C GLY A 108 -2.23 12.02 -21.72
N PHE A 109 -2.89 13.18 -21.85
CA PHE A 109 -3.41 13.67 -23.12
C PHE A 109 -2.30 14.07 -24.12
N LEU A 110 -1.23 14.70 -23.64
CA LEU A 110 -0.08 15.13 -24.46
C LEU A 110 0.89 13.99 -24.79
N ARG A 111 0.70 12.80 -24.21
CA ARG A 111 1.64 11.68 -24.34
C ARG A 111 1.77 11.19 -25.79
N PHE A 112 3.00 10.84 -26.17
CA PHE A 112 3.26 10.08 -27.39
C PHE A 112 2.77 8.63 -27.26
N LEU A 113 1.87 8.20 -28.14
CA LEU A 113 1.34 6.84 -28.17
C LEU A 113 1.86 6.05 -29.38
N PRO A 114 1.97 4.71 -29.27
CA PRO A 114 2.09 3.85 -30.45
C PRO A 114 0.94 4.10 -31.42
N ASN A 115 1.21 3.88 -32.71
CA ASN A 115 0.17 3.88 -33.74
C ASN A 115 -0.93 2.83 -33.44
N ARG A 116 -2.20 3.19 -33.60
CA ARG A 116 -3.34 2.28 -33.37
C ARG A 116 -3.23 0.94 -34.10
N LYS A 117 -2.75 0.93 -35.35
CA LYS A 117 -2.53 -0.30 -36.12
C LYS A 117 -1.43 -1.16 -35.51
N MET A 118 -0.39 -0.55 -34.94
CA MET A 118 0.66 -1.28 -34.23
C MET A 118 0.10 -1.92 -32.96
N VAL A 119 -0.73 -1.22 -32.20
CA VAL A 119 -1.37 -1.79 -30.99
C VAL A 119 -2.27 -2.97 -31.35
N GLN A 120 -3.11 -2.84 -32.37
CA GLN A 120 -3.98 -3.92 -32.85
C GLN A 120 -3.19 -5.14 -33.38
N ASN A 121 -2.07 -4.90 -34.07
CA ASN A 121 -1.22 -5.96 -34.62
C ASN A 121 -0.20 -6.52 -33.62
N SER A 122 0.00 -5.86 -32.47
CA SER A 122 0.94 -6.28 -31.41
C SER A 122 0.38 -7.35 -30.47
N LEU A 123 -0.65 -8.09 -30.90
CA LEU A 123 -1.20 -9.20 -30.14
C LEU A 123 -0.60 -10.51 -30.64
N ALA A 124 0.21 -11.16 -29.81
CA ALA A 124 0.72 -12.50 -30.12
C ALA A 124 -0.29 -13.53 -29.60
N LYS A 125 -1.25 -13.91 -30.46
CA LYS A 125 -2.10 -15.06 -30.18
C LYS A 125 -1.28 -16.33 -30.40
N ILE A 126 -1.15 -17.13 -29.35
CA ILE A 126 -0.50 -18.44 -29.40
C ILE A 126 -1.55 -19.53 -29.21
N LYS A 127 -1.45 -20.60 -29.99
CA LYS A 127 -2.34 -21.76 -29.90
C LYS A 127 -1.57 -23.07 -29.84
N VAL A 128 -2.13 -24.04 -29.13
CA VAL A 128 -1.64 -25.42 -29.17
C VAL A 128 -1.71 -25.95 -30.61
N ASN A 129 -0.67 -26.66 -31.04
CA ASN A 129 -0.38 -27.13 -32.40
C ASN A 129 0.00 -26.04 -33.41
N GLU A 130 0.30 -24.83 -32.97
CA GLU A 130 0.86 -23.79 -33.82
C GLU A 130 2.38 -23.96 -34.01
N ASN A 131 2.88 -23.64 -35.21
CA ASN A 131 4.30 -23.75 -35.54
C ASN A 131 4.97 -22.37 -35.43
N ILE A 132 5.66 -22.14 -34.32
CA ILE A 132 6.33 -20.88 -34.01
C ILE A 132 7.81 -21.17 -33.73
N ASN A 133 8.69 -20.51 -34.48
CA ASN A 133 10.12 -20.58 -34.20
C ASN A 133 10.42 -19.91 -32.85
N ARG A 134 10.97 -20.68 -31.91
CA ARG A 134 11.27 -20.23 -30.55
C ARG A 134 12.17 -18.99 -30.49
N LYS A 135 13.15 -18.84 -31.39
CA LYS A 135 14.03 -17.65 -31.43
C LYS A 135 13.27 -16.40 -31.85
N ASN A 136 12.36 -16.53 -32.82
CA ASN A 136 11.53 -15.40 -33.24
C ASN A 136 10.53 -15.03 -32.15
N PHE A 137 10.02 -16.02 -31.41
CA PHE A 137 9.17 -15.79 -30.26
C PHE A 137 9.90 -15.10 -29.10
N GLU A 138 11.17 -15.45 -28.86
CA GLU A 138 12.03 -14.75 -27.90
C GLU A 138 12.22 -13.27 -28.28
N LEU A 139 12.54 -12.99 -29.54
CA LEU A 139 12.65 -11.61 -30.05
C LEU A 139 11.34 -10.84 -29.91
N LEU A 140 10.21 -11.50 -30.18
CA LEU A 140 8.88 -10.91 -30.00
C LEU A 140 8.60 -10.51 -28.54
N LEU A 141 8.98 -11.36 -27.57
CA LEU A 141 8.84 -11.05 -26.15
C LEU A 141 9.75 -9.89 -25.71
N GLU A 142 10.96 -9.82 -26.26
CA GLU A 142 11.88 -8.70 -26.04
C GLU A 142 11.34 -7.39 -26.63
N GLU A 143 10.78 -7.43 -27.84
CA GLU A 143 10.10 -6.28 -28.47
C GLU A 143 8.87 -5.84 -27.68
N PHE A 144 8.12 -6.80 -27.14
CA PHE A 144 7.00 -6.55 -26.24
C PHE A 144 7.46 -6.00 -24.89
N GLY A 145 8.75 -6.00 -24.61
CA GLY A 145 9.35 -5.42 -23.41
C GLY A 145 9.30 -6.33 -22.18
N TYR A 146 9.13 -7.63 -22.36
CA TYR A 146 9.28 -8.60 -21.27
C TYR A 146 10.76 -8.75 -20.90
N ASN A 147 11.03 -8.92 -19.61
CA ASN A 147 12.38 -9.07 -19.07
C ASN A 147 12.76 -10.55 -18.99
N LYS A 148 13.90 -10.91 -19.58
CA LYS A 148 14.43 -12.28 -19.51
C LYS A 148 15.01 -12.56 -18.13
N THR A 149 14.55 -13.63 -17.50
CA THR A 149 14.97 -14.08 -16.17
C THR A 149 15.30 -15.57 -16.16
N SER A 150 15.88 -16.05 -15.06
CA SER A 150 16.11 -17.49 -14.85
C SER A 150 14.85 -18.22 -14.39
N LEU A 151 14.00 -17.55 -13.61
CA LEU A 151 12.75 -18.02 -13.02
C LEU A 151 11.73 -16.89 -13.12
N VAL A 152 10.55 -17.22 -13.65
CA VAL A 152 9.43 -16.28 -13.73
C VAL A 152 8.71 -16.24 -12.40
N THR A 153 8.65 -15.06 -11.80
CA THR A 153 8.06 -14.82 -10.48
C THR A 153 7.14 -13.60 -10.44
N SER A 154 7.29 -12.67 -11.38
CA SER A 154 6.52 -11.43 -11.45
C SER A 154 6.03 -11.16 -12.87
N THR A 155 4.92 -10.42 -13.00
CA THR A 155 4.38 -9.97 -14.30
C THR A 155 5.43 -9.22 -15.12
N GLY A 156 5.47 -9.46 -16.43
CA GLY A 156 6.45 -8.86 -17.33
C GLY A 156 7.78 -9.61 -17.40
N GLU A 157 7.92 -10.74 -16.68
CA GLU A 157 9.09 -11.62 -16.80
C GLU A 157 8.82 -12.79 -17.77
N TYR A 158 9.86 -13.25 -18.44
CA TYR A 158 9.86 -14.53 -19.14
C TYR A 158 11.16 -15.30 -18.88
N SER A 159 11.12 -16.62 -19.01
CA SER A 159 12.30 -17.48 -18.94
C SER A 159 12.26 -18.54 -20.03
N ILE A 160 13.44 -18.98 -20.49
CA ILE A 160 13.57 -20.01 -21.51
C ILE A 160 14.46 -21.13 -20.98
N ARG A 161 13.93 -22.35 -20.96
CA ARG A 161 14.59 -23.56 -20.46
C ARG A 161 14.45 -24.67 -21.48
N GLY A 162 15.40 -24.75 -22.40
CA GLY A 162 15.34 -25.70 -23.53
C GLY A 162 14.09 -25.46 -24.37
N TYR A 163 13.15 -26.40 -24.31
CA TYR A 163 11.87 -26.36 -25.02
C TYR A 163 10.71 -25.76 -24.21
N ILE A 164 10.97 -25.25 -23.02
CA ILE A 164 9.96 -24.62 -22.17
C ILE A 164 10.17 -23.11 -22.18
N VAL A 165 9.09 -22.37 -22.38
CA VAL A 165 9.05 -20.91 -22.23
C VAL A 165 8.02 -20.56 -21.18
N ASP A 166 8.47 -20.01 -20.06
CA ASP A 166 7.60 -19.51 -18.99
C ASP A 166 7.44 -17.99 -19.16
N ILE A 167 6.24 -17.47 -18.99
CA ILE A 167 5.91 -16.05 -19.16
C ILE A 167 4.89 -15.67 -18.09
N PHE A 168 5.00 -14.48 -17.51
CA PHE A 168 3.96 -13.92 -16.66
C PHE A 168 3.31 -12.70 -17.34
N PRO A 169 2.16 -12.88 -18.01
CA PRO A 169 1.47 -11.80 -18.71
C PRO A 169 0.78 -10.82 -17.75
N LEU A 170 0.61 -9.58 -18.20
CA LEU A 170 0.08 -8.46 -17.41
C LEU A 170 -1.35 -8.63 -16.87
N GLU A 171 -2.20 -9.32 -17.64
CA GLU A 171 -3.64 -9.49 -17.36
C GLU A 171 -3.95 -10.90 -16.83
N SER A 172 -2.91 -11.68 -16.50
CA SER A 172 -3.09 -13.06 -16.06
C SER A 172 -3.05 -13.18 -14.54
N ASP A 173 -3.96 -13.95 -13.98
CA ASP A 173 -3.93 -14.27 -12.55
C ASP A 173 -2.78 -15.21 -12.18
N LYS A 174 -2.30 -16.00 -13.14
CA LYS A 174 -1.24 -17.00 -13.01
C LYS A 174 -0.30 -16.93 -14.22
N PRO A 175 1.00 -17.19 -14.06
CA PRO A 175 1.90 -17.28 -15.20
C PRO A 175 1.61 -18.50 -16.08
N ILE A 176 2.03 -18.43 -17.35
CA ILE A 176 1.84 -19.47 -18.35
C ILE A 176 3.16 -20.14 -18.70
N ARG A 177 3.12 -21.46 -18.91
CA ARG A 177 4.21 -22.32 -19.37
C ARG A 177 3.85 -22.88 -20.74
N ILE A 178 4.70 -22.60 -21.71
CA ILE A 178 4.57 -23.06 -23.09
C ILE A 178 5.61 -24.15 -23.33
N GLU A 179 5.15 -25.36 -23.61
CA GLU A 179 5.99 -26.52 -23.92
C GLU A 179 6.06 -26.69 -25.45
N PHE A 180 7.27 -26.63 -25.99
CA PHE A 180 7.54 -26.81 -27.43
C PHE A 180 8.04 -28.23 -27.73
N PHE A 181 7.72 -28.73 -28.93
CA PHE A 181 8.40 -29.86 -29.56
C PHE A 181 9.00 -29.39 -30.88
N GLY A 182 10.30 -29.09 -30.88
CA GLY A 182 10.93 -28.37 -32.00
C GLY A 182 10.40 -26.94 -32.11
N ASN A 183 9.63 -26.65 -33.17
CA ASN A 183 8.93 -25.36 -33.37
C ASN A 183 7.41 -25.47 -33.13
N LEU A 184 6.89 -26.66 -32.77
CA LEU A 184 5.47 -26.86 -32.51
C LEU A 184 5.16 -26.57 -31.05
N ILE A 185 4.11 -25.79 -30.76
CA ILE A 185 3.57 -25.64 -29.40
C ILE A 185 2.77 -26.91 -29.06
N GLU A 186 3.30 -27.74 -28.16
CA GLU A 186 2.64 -28.98 -27.74
C GLU A 186 1.58 -28.71 -26.65
N LYS A 187 1.92 -27.89 -25.66
CA LYS A 187 1.04 -27.58 -24.52
C LYS A 187 1.24 -26.16 -24.04
N ILE A 188 0.16 -25.57 -23.55
CA ILE A 188 0.17 -24.32 -22.80
C ILE A 188 -0.53 -24.61 -21.47
N LYS A 189 0.10 -24.26 -20.35
CA LYS A 189 -0.43 -24.52 -19.00
C LYS A 189 -0.27 -23.30 -18.12
N TYR A 190 -1.18 -23.09 -17.18
CA TYR A 190 -0.88 -22.24 -16.04
C TYR A 190 0.10 -22.94 -15.11
N PHE A 191 0.92 -22.20 -14.38
CA PHE A 191 1.72 -22.74 -13.30
C PHE A 191 1.67 -21.80 -12.09
N ASP A 192 2.01 -22.35 -10.94
CA ASP A 192 2.08 -21.60 -9.69
C ASP A 192 3.49 -20.98 -9.54
N GLU A 193 3.56 -19.66 -9.37
CA GLU A 193 4.81 -18.89 -9.35
C GLU A 193 5.72 -19.23 -8.16
N GLU A 194 5.20 -19.82 -7.08
CA GLU A 194 5.99 -20.20 -5.90
C GLU A 194 6.55 -21.61 -6.04
N THR A 195 5.67 -22.57 -6.29
CA THR A 195 6.02 -24.00 -6.41
C THR A 195 6.64 -24.35 -7.76
N GLN A 196 6.45 -23.49 -8.77
CA GLN A 196 6.87 -23.69 -10.17
C GLN A 196 6.20 -24.92 -10.83
N LEU A 197 5.14 -25.45 -10.21
CA LEU A 197 4.40 -26.61 -10.69
C LEU A 197 3.26 -26.18 -11.62
N SER A 198 3.15 -26.88 -12.75
CA SER A 198 2.06 -26.66 -13.71
C SER A 198 0.72 -27.11 -13.12
N THR A 199 -0.34 -26.40 -13.49
CA THR A 199 -1.72 -26.63 -13.07
C THR A 199 -2.59 -26.89 -14.30
N ASP A 200 -3.58 -26.05 -14.56
CA ASP A 200 -4.58 -26.24 -15.62
C ASP A 200 -3.97 -26.02 -17.01
N SER A 201 -4.38 -26.85 -17.98
CA SER A 201 -3.98 -26.70 -19.38
C SER A 201 -4.94 -25.79 -20.14
N ILE A 202 -4.41 -25.00 -21.06
CA ILE A 202 -5.18 -24.08 -21.92
C ILE A 202 -4.85 -24.30 -23.39
N HIS A 203 -5.84 -24.03 -24.26
CA HIS A 203 -5.71 -24.26 -25.70
C HIS A 203 -5.12 -23.08 -26.46
N GLU A 204 -5.37 -21.86 -26.00
CA GLU A 204 -4.86 -20.63 -26.60
C GLU A 204 -4.64 -19.55 -25.54
N TYR A 205 -3.73 -18.63 -25.83
CA TYR A 205 -3.48 -17.46 -24.99
C TYR A 205 -3.10 -16.25 -25.85
N ILE A 206 -3.44 -15.04 -25.41
CA ILE A 206 -3.07 -13.80 -26.08
C ILE A 206 -2.04 -13.08 -25.21
N ILE A 207 -0.83 -12.92 -25.74
CA ILE A 207 0.24 -12.20 -25.05
C ILE A 207 0.19 -10.73 -25.50
N ASN A 208 0.06 -9.83 -24.51
CA ASN A 208 0.06 -8.40 -24.75
C ASN A 208 1.46 -7.82 -24.52
N PRO A 209 1.84 -6.71 -25.18
CA PRO A 209 3.06 -5.99 -24.88
C PRO A 209 3.11 -5.51 -23.41
N TYR A 210 4.27 -5.63 -22.79
CA TYR A 210 4.60 -5.12 -21.46
C TYR A 210 5.27 -3.72 -21.52
N ARG A 211 5.53 -3.18 -22.71
CA ARG A 211 6.07 -1.82 -22.93
C ARG A 211 5.19 -1.03 -23.90
N GLU A 212 5.09 0.27 -23.66
CA GLU A 212 4.56 1.21 -24.64
C GLU A 212 5.59 1.35 -25.77
N ILE A 213 5.32 0.73 -26.92
CA ILE A 213 6.23 0.71 -28.06
C ILE A 213 6.16 2.09 -28.74
N VAL A 214 7.03 3.02 -28.36
CA VAL A 214 7.13 4.34 -29.01
C VAL A 214 8.04 4.18 -30.24
N THR A 215 7.49 4.23 -31.45
CA THR A 215 8.25 4.31 -32.70
C THR A 215 8.31 5.75 -33.20
N GLY A 216 9.05 6.02 -34.30
CA GLY A 216 9.18 7.38 -34.84
C GLY A 216 7.87 8.03 -35.32
N ASN A 217 6.77 7.27 -35.46
CA ASN A 217 5.46 7.74 -35.89
C ASN A 217 4.45 7.63 -34.73
N ASN A 218 4.49 8.59 -33.82
CA ASN A 218 3.62 8.64 -32.64
C ASN A 218 2.24 9.21 -32.98
N GLU A 219 1.20 8.66 -32.36
CA GLU A 219 -0.17 9.20 -32.37
C GLU A 219 -0.46 9.88 -31.02
N SER A 220 -1.34 10.89 -31.00
CA SER A 220 -1.91 11.45 -29.77
C SER A 220 -3.11 10.62 -29.32
N LEU A 221 -3.50 10.72 -28.05
CA LEU A 221 -4.73 10.09 -27.55
C LEU A 221 -5.97 10.53 -28.34
N TYR A 222 -6.00 11.81 -28.74
CA TYR A 222 -7.06 12.38 -29.56
C TYR A 222 -7.15 11.72 -30.94
N SER A 223 -6.03 11.55 -31.65
CA SER A 223 -6.01 10.85 -32.93
C SER A 223 -6.28 9.34 -32.78
N PHE A 224 -5.83 8.73 -31.68
CA PHE A 224 -6.00 7.29 -31.42
C PHE A 224 -7.48 6.91 -31.25
N MET A 225 -8.28 7.82 -30.69
CA MET A 225 -9.72 7.63 -30.45
C MET A 225 -10.60 8.15 -31.62
N ASP A 226 -10.02 8.36 -32.80
CA ASP A 226 -10.71 8.86 -34.00
C ASP A 226 -11.43 10.21 -33.80
N ASN A 227 -10.72 11.22 -33.29
CA ASN A 227 -11.22 12.59 -33.07
C ASN A 227 -12.44 12.65 -32.13
N PRO A 228 -12.26 12.28 -30.85
CA PRO A 228 -13.32 12.28 -29.85
C PRO A 228 -13.80 13.70 -29.51
N THR A 229 -14.88 13.79 -28.74
CA THR A 229 -15.21 15.07 -28.05
C THR A 229 -14.32 15.22 -26.85
N VAL A 230 -13.72 16.40 -26.67
CA VAL A 230 -12.90 16.69 -25.49
C VAL A 230 -13.69 17.54 -24.51
N PHE A 231 -14.03 16.97 -23.36
CA PHE A 231 -14.53 17.70 -22.21
C PHE A 231 -13.36 18.26 -21.42
N MET A 232 -13.15 19.58 -21.46
CA MET A 232 -12.13 20.24 -20.64
C MET A 232 -12.76 20.66 -19.31
N VAL A 233 -12.32 20.04 -18.22
CA VAL A 233 -12.78 20.38 -16.87
C VAL A 233 -11.89 21.49 -16.32
N GLU A 234 -12.46 22.66 -16.09
CA GLU A 234 -11.74 23.88 -15.68
C GLU A 234 -10.62 24.24 -16.66
N LYS A 235 -10.98 24.63 -17.90
CA LYS A 235 -10.01 24.95 -18.97
C LYS A 235 -8.89 25.91 -18.54
N ASP A 236 -9.21 26.93 -17.74
CA ASP A 236 -8.20 27.89 -17.25
C ASP A 236 -7.13 27.21 -16.39
N LEU A 237 -7.53 26.25 -15.54
CA LEU A 237 -6.62 25.48 -14.71
C LEU A 237 -5.73 24.58 -15.57
N ILE A 238 -6.31 23.90 -16.58
CA ILE A 238 -5.56 23.09 -17.54
C ILE A 238 -4.51 23.94 -18.27
N MET A 239 -4.88 25.14 -18.73
CA MET A 239 -3.96 26.03 -19.45
C MET A 239 -2.83 26.55 -18.55
N ASN A 240 -3.11 26.81 -17.26
CA ASN A 240 -2.09 27.18 -16.29
C ASN A 240 -1.13 26.02 -16.00
N SER A 241 -1.65 24.80 -15.79
CA SER A 241 -0.84 23.59 -15.65
C SER A 241 0.00 23.30 -16.89
N TYR A 242 -0.52 23.61 -18.09
CA TYR A 242 0.22 23.47 -19.34
C TYR A 242 1.41 24.42 -19.43
N LYS A 243 1.24 25.69 -19.04
CA LYS A 243 2.36 26.65 -18.99
C LYS A 243 3.45 26.19 -18.03
N GLN A 244 3.07 25.75 -16.83
CA GLN A 244 4.01 25.21 -15.83
C GLN A 244 4.77 24.00 -16.39
N LEU A 245 4.07 23.06 -17.02
CA LEU A 245 4.68 21.90 -17.66
C LEU A 245 5.68 22.30 -18.77
N CYS A 246 5.36 23.32 -19.56
CA CYS A 246 6.30 23.83 -20.57
C CYS A 246 7.57 24.41 -19.93
N GLU A 247 7.45 25.16 -18.83
CA GLU A 247 8.58 25.68 -18.06
C GLU A 247 9.44 24.53 -17.49
N GLU A 248 8.81 23.52 -16.87
CA GLU A 248 9.50 22.32 -16.35
C GLU A 248 10.29 21.57 -17.44
N ILE A 249 9.69 21.39 -18.62
CA ILE A 249 10.34 20.72 -19.76
C ILE A 249 11.56 21.52 -20.25
N LEU A 250 11.46 22.85 -20.27
CA LEU A 250 12.55 23.74 -20.67
C LEU A 250 13.70 23.65 -19.66
N GLU A 251 13.42 23.83 -18.36
CA GLU A 251 14.41 23.72 -17.28
C GLU A 251 15.11 22.35 -17.30
N TYR A 252 14.35 21.27 -17.46
CA TYR A 252 14.90 19.92 -17.56
C TYR A 252 15.83 19.75 -18.76
N ASN A 253 15.44 20.26 -19.93
CA ASN A 253 16.24 20.15 -21.15
C ASN A 253 17.52 20.99 -21.08
N GLU A 254 17.47 22.18 -20.48
CA GLU A 254 18.65 23.01 -20.22
C GLU A 254 19.63 22.30 -19.29
N HIS A 255 19.14 21.73 -18.19
CA HIS A 255 19.97 21.03 -17.23
C HIS A 255 20.68 19.80 -17.83
N ASN A 256 19.99 19.07 -18.73
CA ASN A 256 20.50 17.83 -19.33
C ASN A 256 21.22 18.04 -20.68
N ASN A 257 21.46 19.27 -21.12
CA ASN A 257 22.02 19.59 -22.45
C ASN A 257 21.24 18.94 -23.62
N THR A 258 19.92 18.76 -23.49
CA THR A 258 19.04 18.21 -24.53
C THR A 258 18.09 19.25 -25.10
N LEU A 259 18.64 20.42 -25.45
CA LEU A 259 17.92 21.49 -26.13
C LEU A 259 17.31 20.94 -27.43
N ASN A 260 15.98 21.02 -27.56
CA ASN A 260 15.13 20.52 -28.67
C ASN A 260 14.60 19.08 -28.57
N LYS A 261 14.82 18.33 -27.50
CA LYS A 261 14.16 17.03 -27.34
C LYS A 261 12.69 17.22 -26.96
N LYS A 262 11.76 16.89 -27.88
CA LYS A 262 10.32 16.79 -27.55
C LYS A 262 10.09 15.51 -26.74
N HIS A 263 9.54 15.65 -25.53
CA HIS A 263 9.16 14.51 -24.67
C HIS A 263 7.67 14.15 -24.78
N MET A 264 6.86 15.07 -25.30
CA MET A 264 5.41 14.96 -25.48
C MET A 264 4.93 15.93 -26.59
N PHE A 265 3.68 15.78 -27.02
CA PHE A 265 3.05 16.73 -27.94
C PHE A 265 2.87 18.10 -27.26
N GLN A 266 2.94 19.16 -28.05
CA GLN A 266 2.43 20.46 -27.63
C GLN A 266 0.91 20.47 -27.78
N LEU A 267 0.19 21.30 -27.03
CA LEU A 267 -1.26 21.34 -27.11
C LEU A 267 -1.70 21.79 -28.51
N GLU A 268 -0.92 22.67 -29.13
CA GLU A 268 -1.12 23.15 -30.51
C GLU A 268 -0.85 22.07 -31.58
N ASP A 269 -0.05 21.04 -31.24
CA ASP A 269 0.17 19.90 -32.15
C ASP A 269 -1.08 18.99 -32.23
N ILE A 270 -1.99 19.08 -31.26
CA ILE A 270 -3.23 18.29 -31.17
C ILE A 270 -4.40 19.16 -31.63
N ASN A 271 -4.78 19.05 -32.91
CA ASN A 271 -5.88 19.81 -33.51
C ASN A 271 -7.26 19.36 -32.99
N ILE A 272 -7.65 19.81 -31.80
CA ILE A 272 -8.95 19.52 -31.21
C ILE A 272 -10.03 20.28 -32.00
N THR A 273 -10.96 19.54 -32.62
CA THR A 273 -12.03 20.12 -33.44
C THR A 273 -13.37 20.19 -32.71
N ASN A 274 -13.54 19.42 -31.63
CA ASN A 274 -14.77 19.38 -30.85
C ASN A 274 -14.44 19.37 -29.35
N GLU A 275 -14.42 20.55 -28.75
CA GLU A 275 -14.22 20.74 -27.31
C GLU A 275 -15.46 21.33 -26.64
N ILE A 276 -15.71 20.90 -25.41
CA ILE A 276 -16.73 21.48 -24.53
C ILE A 276 -16.06 21.76 -23.19
N ASN A 277 -16.08 23.01 -22.75
CA ASN A 277 -15.54 23.41 -21.46
C ASN A 277 -16.61 23.29 -20.38
N ILE A 278 -16.24 22.68 -19.24
CA ILE A 278 -17.07 22.57 -18.05
C ILE A 278 -16.32 23.24 -16.91
N GLY A 279 -16.79 24.39 -16.47
CA GLY A 279 -16.17 25.19 -15.42
C GLY A 279 -17.15 25.58 -14.31
N ASP A 280 -16.63 25.92 -13.14
CA ASP A 280 -17.41 26.53 -12.06
C ASP A 280 -17.70 28.00 -12.32
N PHE A 281 -16.77 28.68 -13.01
CA PHE A 281 -16.84 30.09 -13.33
C PHE A 281 -16.45 30.30 -14.80
N GLY A 282 -17.14 31.21 -15.50
CA GLY A 282 -16.82 31.52 -16.89
C GLY A 282 -17.43 32.85 -17.34
N ILE A 283 -16.76 33.50 -18.29
CA ILE A 283 -17.28 34.71 -18.94
C ILE A 283 -18.47 34.28 -19.84
N PRO A 284 -19.68 34.82 -19.64
CA PRO A 284 -20.82 34.47 -20.48
C PRO A 284 -20.57 34.87 -21.93
N ASN A 285 -20.57 33.89 -22.84
CA ASN A 285 -20.60 34.10 -24.29
C ASN A 285 -21.92 33.51 -24.85
N LYS A 286 -22.25 33.77 -26.13
CA LYS A 286 -23.50 33.30 -26.76
C LYS A 286 -23.67 31.77 -26.76
N GLN A 287 -22.59 31.01 -26.60
CA GLN A 287 -22.58 29.54 -26.51
C GLN A 287 -22.32 29.03 -25.07
N THR A 288 -22.49 29.90 -24.05
CA THR A 288 -22.37 29.53 -22.63
C THR A 288 -23.74 29.14 -22.07
N PHE A 289 -23.86 27.89 -21.65
CA PHE A 289 -25.03 27.39 -20.93
C PHE A 289 -24.79 27.50 -19.42
N THR A 290 -25.60 28.32 -18.75
CA THR A 290 -25.50 28.53 -17.29
C THR A 290 -26.71 27.92 -16.61
N LEU A 291 -26.47 27.14 -15.56
CA LEU A 291 -27.51 26.56 -14.71
C LEU A 291 -27.26 26.98 -13.26
N GLU A 292 -28.32 27.33 -12.55
CA GLU A 292 -28.24 27.59 -11.10
C GLU A 292 -28.51 26.30 -10.35
N CYS A 293 -27.44 25.64 -9.91
CA CYS A 293 -27.49 24.42 -9.13
C CYS A 293 -26.82 24.62 -7.77
N ARG A 294 -27.28 23.87 -6.75
CA ARG A 294 -26.66 23.88 -5.41
C ARG A 294 -26.44 22.47 -4.92
N GLU A 295 -25.37 22.26 -4.17
CA GLU A 295 -25.13 21.00 -3.48
C GLU A 295 -26.06 20.84 -2.28
N ILE A 296 -26.30 19.60 -1.87
CA ILE A 296 -27.04 19.28 -0.65
C ILE A 296 -26.07 18.80 0.43
N GLU A 297 -26.39 19.07 1.70
CA GLU A 297 -25.61 18.55 2.82
C GLU A 297 -25.87 17.05 3.03
N ASN A 298 -24.86 16.34 3.54
CA ASN A 298 -25.00 14.93 3.91
C ASN A 298 -25.66 14.82 5.29
N PHE A 299 -26.62 13.90 5.41
CA PHE A 299 -27.40 13.67 6.62
C PHE A 299 -26.75 12.66 7.58
N HIS A 300 -25.67 11.98 7.18
CA HIS A 300 -24.84 11.10 8.01
C HIS A 300 -25.64 10.07 8.83
N GLY A 301 -26.64 9.42 8.22
CA GLY A 301 -27.50 8.44 8.89
C GLY A 301 -28.56 9.03 9.83
N ASN A 302 -28.62 10.36 9.99
CA ASN A 302 -29.59 11.03 10.85
C ASN A 302 -30.92 11.26 10.10
N LEU A 303 -31.82 10.28 10.19
CA LEU A 303 -33.13 10.31 9.54
C LEU A 303 -34.07 11.41 10.06
N ASP A 304 -33.90 11.86 11.31
CA ASP A 304 -34.73 12.94 11.87
C ASP A 304 -34.36 14.28 11.24
N LEU A 305 -33.07 14.55 11.08
CA LEU A 305 -32.57 15.76 10.41
C LEU A 305 -32.98 15.79 8.93
N LEU A 306 -32.90 14.64 8.24
CA LEU A 306 -33.42 14.48 6.88
C LEU A 306 -34.91 14.80 6.81
N LYS A 307 -35.70 14.29 7.75
CA LYS A 307 -37.16 14.50 7.79
C LYS A 307 -37.52 15.97 8.01
N GLU A 308 -36.87 16.64 8.96
CA GLU A 308 -37.07 18.07 9.20
C GLU A 308 -36.71 18.90 7.97
N PHE A 309 -35.56 18.61 7.35
CA PHE A 309 -35.13 19.28 6.13
C PHE A 309 -36.17 19.14 5.01
N VAL A 310 -36.59 17.91 4.68
CA VAL A 310 -37.55 17.64 3.61
C VAL A 310 -38.88 18.36 3.88
N LEU A 311 -39.44 18.21 5.08
CA LEU A 311 -40.73 18.84 5.43
C LEU A 311 -40.67 20.37 5.37
N SER A 312 -39.54 20.99 5.74
CA SER A 312 -39.36 22.44 5.67
C SER A 312 -39.34 22.98 4.23
N LYS A 313 -38.96 22.15 3.24
CA LYS A 313 -38.77 22.55 1.84
C LYS A 313 -39.96 22.22 0.93
N LEU A 314 -40.84 21.30 1.32
CA LEU A 314 -41.96 20.84 0.48
C LEU A 314 -42.93 21.94 0.01
N ASN A 315 -43.04 23.05 0.74
CA ASN A 315 -43.91 24.17 0.33
C ASN A 315 -43.38 24.93 -0.90
N TYR A 316 -42.08 24.81 -1.20
CA TYR A 316 -41.41 25.58 -2.24
C TYR A 316 -40.65 24.72 -3.25
N TYR A 317 -40.40 23.45 -2.93
CA TYR A 317 -39.60 22.53 -3.72
C TYR A 317 -40.29 21.18 -3.89
N THR A 318 -40.08 20.58 -5.04
CA THR A 318 -40.36 19.16 -5.28
C THR A 318 -39.17 18.33 -4.78
N VAL A 319 -39.41 17.30 -3.98
CA VAL A 319 -38.32 16.45 -3.45
C VAL A 319 -38.33 15.10 -4.16
N VAL A 320 -37.17 14.67 -4.63
CA VAL A 320 -36.99 13.42 -5.38
C VAL A 320 -35.86 12.61 -4.75
N PHE A 321 -36.21 11.49 -4.14
CA PHE A 321 -35.27 10.50 -3.64
C PHE A 321 -34.87 9.54 -4.77
N MET A 322 -33.57 9.44 -5.02
CA MET A 322 -32.94 8.59 -6.02
C MET A 322 -32.31 7.41 -5.28
N LEU A 323 -33.09 6.33 -5.11
CA LEU A 323 -32.74 5.17 -4.30
C LEU A 323 -32.65 3.91 -5.16
N SER A 324 -31.69 3.04 -4.89
CA SER A 324 -31.47 1.78 -5.61
C SER A 324 -31.79 0.55 -4.76
N LYS A 325 -31.60 0.62 -3.44
CA LYS A 325 -31.81 -0.47 -2.47
C LYS A 325 -33.27 -0.53 -2.02
N ASP A 326 -33.91 -1.69 -2.17
CA ASP A 326 -35.31 -1.90 -1.76
C ASP A 326 -35.54 -1.66 -0.26
N LYS A 327 -34.54 -1.96 0.59
CA LYS A 327 -34.59 -1.67 2.03
C LYS A 327 -34.74 -0.17 2.31
N MET A 328 -33.95 0.65 1.64
CA MET A 328 -33.95 2.10 1.84
C MET A 328 -35.22 2.75 1.27
N ILE A 329 -35.70 2.25 0.12
CA ILE A 329 -36.98 2.66 -0.46
C ILE A 329 -38.11 2.43 0.56
N ASN A 330 -38.15 1.27 1.20
CA ASN A 330 -39.15 0.96 2.22
C ASN A 330 -39.01 1.85 3.45
N GLU A 331 -37.79 2.08 3.92
CA GLU A 331 -37.49 2.91 5.10
C GLU A 331 -37.93 4.37 4.90
N ILE A 332 -37.58 4.98 3.76
CA ILE A 332 -38.01 6.34 3.39
C ILE A 332 -39.54 6.40 3.14
N SER A 333 -40.12 5.38 2.51
CA SER A 333 -41.58 5.29 2.33
C SER A 333 -42.31 5.25 3.68
N HIS A 334 -41.79 4.50 4.66
CA HIS A 334 -42.34 4.46 6.01
C HIS A 334 -42.14 5.78 6.77
N LEU A 335 -41.02 6.48 6.56
CA LEU A 335 -40.69 7.74 7.22
C LEU A 335 -41.68 8.86 6.85
N PHE A 336 -42.14 8.90 5.59
CA PHE A 336 -42.98 9.96 5.04
C PHE A 336 -44.44 9.57 4.70
N ARG A 337 -44.82 8.29 4.79
CA ARG A 337 -46.20 7.76 4.64
C ARG A 337 -46.95 8.28 3.39
N ASP A 338 -48.19 8.79 3.56
CA ASP A 338 -49.19 9.10 2.51
C ASP A 338 -48.80 10.21 1.52
N ASN A 339 -47.63 10.84 1.69
CA ASN A 339 -47.13 11.92 0.83
C ASN A 339 -46.05 11.47 -0.16
N VAL A 340 -45.86 10.16 -0.34
CA VAL A 340 -44.84 9.57 -1.20
C VAL A 340 -45.43 9.05 -2.51
N VAL A 341 -44.91 9.52 -3.63
CA VAL A 341 -45.20 9.01 -4.97
C VAL A 341 -44.02 8.17 -5.44
N ILE A 342 -44.28 6.94 -5.88
CA ILE A 342 -43.23 6.02 -6.35
C ILE A 342 -43.31 5.88 -7.88
N GLY A 343 -42.19 6.09 -8.57
CA GLY A 343 -42.05 5.81 -10.00
C GLY A 343 -42.41 6.96 -10.96
N SER A 344 -43.05 8.03 -10.47
CA SER A 344 -43.31 9.27 -11.22
C SER A 344 -42.86 10.50 -10.42
N ILE A 345 -42.71 11.64 -11.10
CA ILE A 345 -42.41 12.93 -10.46
C ILE A 345 -43.68 13.77 -10.49
N GLU A 346 -44.24 14.03 -9.31
CA GLU A 346 -45.32 14.99 -9.08
C GLU A 346 -44.79 16.23 -8.38
N ASN A 347 -45.24 17.41 -8.83
CA ASN A 347 -44.79 18.69 -8.29
C ASN A 347 -45.22 18.87 -6.82
N ASN A 348 -44.34 19.48 -6.01
CA ASN A 348 -44.54 19.79 -4.59
C ASN A 348 -44.86 18.56 -3.72
N ARG A 349 -44.39 17.38 -4.13
CA ARG A 349 -44.51 16.12 -3.37
C ARG A 349 -43.16 15.47 -3.15
N ILE A 350 -43.16 14.46 -2.29
CA ILE A 350 -42.02 13.56 -2.10
C ILE A 350 -42.14 12.45 -3.13
N ASN A 351 -41.13 12.31 -3.97
CA ASN A 351 -41.09 11.33 -5.05
C ASN A 351 -39.94 10.36 -4.80
N ILE A 352 -40.12 9.07 -5.08
CA ILE A 352 -39.05 8.08 -5.04
C ILE A 352 -38.89 7.48 -6.43
N LEU A 353 -37.68 7.55 -6.96
CA LEU A 353 -37.27 6.93 -8.20
C LEU A 353 -36.25 5.82 -7.92
N LYS A 354 -36.46 4.65 -8.52
CA LYS A 354 -35.56 3.50 -8.39
C LYS A 354 -34.32 3.66 -9.29
N GLN A 355 -33.48 4.64 -8.98
CA GLN A 355 -32.27 4.98 -9.73
C GLN A 355 -31.15 5.39 -8.78
N LYS A 356 -29.91 5.04 -9.11
CA LYS A 356 -28.74 5.40 -8.33
C LYS A 356 -28.12 6.69 -8.86
N ILE A 357 -27.79 7.61 -7.96
CA ILE A 357 -26.88 8.73 -8.22
C ILE A 357 -25.82 8.76 -7.11
N ASN A 358 -24.65 9.38 -7.35
CA ASN A 358 -23.58 9.38 -6.36
C ASN A 358 -23.79 10.40 -5.25
N GLN A 359 -24.40 11.55 -5.57
CA GLN A 359 -24.60 12.66 -4.64
C GLN A 359 -25.86 13.47 -5.03
N GLY A 360 -26.56 14.02 -4.04
CA GLY A 360 -27.74 14.84 -4.24
C GLY A 360 -27.41 16.27 -4.68
N PHE A 361 -28.39 16.93 -5.29
CA PHE A 361 -28.26 18.31 -5.76
C PHE A 361 -29.63 18.99 -5.86
N ILE A 362 -29.63 20.31 -5.83
CA ILE A 362 -30.80 21.15 -6.04
C ILE A 362 -30.68 21.76 -7.44
N LEU A 363 -31.71 21.55 -8.25
CA LEU A 363 -31.82 22.08 -9.60
C LEU A 363 -33.17 22.82 -9.73
N ASN A 364 -33.12 24.12 -9.96
CA ASN A 364 -34.31 24.99 -9.99
C ASN A 364 -35.16 24.82 -8.71
N GLN A 365 -36.42 24.36 -8.84
CA GLN A 365 -37.35 24.10 -7.73
C GLN A 365 -37.45 22.61 -7.37
N THR A 366 -36.44 21.81 -7.72
CA THR A 366 -36.41 20.37 -7.42
C THR A 366 -35.15 19.99 -6.65
N ILE A 367 -35.33 19.24 -5.56
CA ILE A 367 -34.26 18.71 -4.72
C ILE A 367 -34.12 17.22 -5.00
N TYR A 368 -32.94 16.79 -5.44
CA TYR A 368 -32.59 15.39 -5.63
C TYR A 368 -31.74 14.92 -4.45
N ILE A 369 -32.15 13.84 -3.79
CA ILE A 369 -31.44 13.24 -2.64
C ILE A 369 -31.01 11.83 -3.01
N SER A 370 -29.73 11.53 -2.86
CA SER A 370 -29.14 10.22 -3.14
C SER A 370 -29.13 9.32 -1.90
N GLU A 371 -28.88 8.03 -2.11
CA GLU A 371 -28.63 7.09 -1.00
C GLU A 371 -27.43 7.49 -0.14
N ASN A 372 -26.38 8.00 -0.77
CA ASN A 372 -25.13 8.36 -0.12
C ASN A 372 -25.25 9.62 0.73
N ASP A 373 -26.23 10.47 0.45
CA ASP A 373 -26.53 11.64 1.30
C ASP A 373 -27.25 11.22 2.58
N ILE A 374 -27.93 10.06 2.56
CA ILE A 374 -28.72 9.56 3.70
C ILE A 374 -27.85 8.66 4.59
N GLU A 375 -27.06 7.76 4.00
CA GLU A 375 -26.17 6.85 4.73
C GLU A 375 -24.90 7.56 5.24
N THR A 376 -24.36 7.13 6.37
CA THR A 376 -22.98 7.46 6.78
C THR A 376 -22.01 6.89 5.74
N THR A 377 -21.57 7.72 4.81
CA THR A 377 -20.60 7.32 3.79
C THR A 377 -19.19 7.35 4.35
N GLU A 378 -18.71 6.20 4.85
CA GLU A 378 -17.28 5.88 4.75
C GLU A 378 -17.06 5.26 3.37
N LYS A 379 -16.30 5.95 2.52
CA LYS A 379 -15.95 5.46 1.18
C LYS A 379 -15.26 4.10 1.28
N LYS A 380 -15.83 3.09 0.62
CA LYS A 380 -15.16 1.81 0.32
C LYS A 380 -14.61 1.88 -1.10
N ASP A 381 -13.36 2.29 -1.23
CA ASP A 381 -12.65 2.31 -2.50
C ASP A 381 -11.93 0.96 -2.69
N THR A 382 -12.61 -0.02 -3.30
CA THR A 382 -11.97 -1.30 -3.63
C THR A 382 -11.03 -1.14 -4.83
N TYR A 383 -9.77 -0.77 -4.60
CA TYR A 383 -8.74 -0.84 -5.63
C TYR A 383 -8.21 -2.27 -5.76
N LYS A 384 -8.62 -2.97 -6.81
CA LYS A 384 -7.99 -4.24 -7.21
C LYS A 384 -6.76 -3.93 -8.07
N SER A 385 -5.58 -3.96 -7.47
CA SER A 385 -4.31 -4.00 -8.23
C SER A 385 -4.23 -5.32 -9.01
N SER A 386 -4.12 -5.26 -10.33
CA SER A 386 -3.74 -6.42 -11.17
C SER A 386 -2.25 -6.74 -11.06
N PHE A 387 -1.44 -5.83 -10.50
CA PHE A 387 -0.02 -6.03 -10.29
C PHE A 387 0.21 -6.86 -9.03
N LYS A 388 0.53 -8.15 -9.22
CA LYS A 388 0.94 -9.05 -8.14
C LYS A 388 2.46 -8.96 -8.00
N ILE A 389 2.91 -8.21 -6.99
CA ILE A 389 4.26 -8.37 -6.46
C ILE A 389 4.27 -9.76 -5.83
N GLY A 390 4.97 -10.71 -6.45
CA GLY A 390 5.13 -12.06 -5.90
C GLY A 390 5.54 -11.98 -4.43
N ARG A 391 4.85 -12.77 -3.60
CA ARG A 391 5.14 -12.85 -2.16
C ARG A 391 6.60 -13.28 -2.00
N LYS A 392 7.40 -12.39 -1.43
CA LYS A 392 8.84 -12.60 -1.25
C LYS A 392 9.07 -13.65 -0.16
N ILE A 393 9.18 -14.90 -0.57
CA ILE A 393 10.03 -15.87 0.12
C ILE A 393 10.88 -16.54 -0.96
N LYS A 394 12.03 -15.94 -1.25
CA LYS A 394 13.07 -16.67 -1.97
C LYS A 394 13.90 -17.40 -0.92
N ASP A 395 13.92 -18.72 -1.05
CA ASP A 395 14.90 -19.60 -0.43
C ASP A 395 16.29 -18.95 -0.42
N PHE A 396 17.04 -19.17 0.65
CA PHE A 396 18.35 -18.57 0.93
C PHE A 396 19.49 -19.03 -0.01
N SER A 397 19.19 -19.38 -1.27
CA SER A 397 20.12 -20.02 -2.20
C SER A 397 20.13 -19.41 -3.60
N ASP A 398 20.14 -18.08 -3.69
CA ASP A 398 20.73 -17.36 -4.83
C ASP A 398 22.15 -16.90 -4.43
N ILE A 399 23.16 -17.76 -4.68
CA ILE A 399 24.57 -17.46 -4.45
C ILE A 399 25.18 -16.93 -5.75
N GLN A 400 25.69 -15.69 -5.74
CA GLN A 400 26.37 -15.07 -6.88
C GLN A 400 27.90 -15.09 -6.69
N LYS A 401 28.65 -15.07 -7.80
CA LYS A 401 30.13 -14.94 -7.74
C LYS A 401 30.50 -13.69 -6.95
N GLY A 402 31.33 -13.85 -5.92
CA GLY A 402 31.70 -12.78 -4.99
C GLY A 402 30.95 -12.80 -3.66
N ASP A 403 29.85 -13.57 -3.54
CA ASP A 403 29.13 -13.70 -2.27
C ASP A 403 29.97 -14.42 -1.22
N TYR A 404 29.81 -13.98 0.03
CA TYR A 404 30.37 -14.70 1.19
C TYR A 404 29.54 -15.95 1.46
N VAL A 405 30.22 -17.08 1.58
CA VAL A 405 29.62 -18.40 1.83
C VAL A 405 30.29 -19.06 3.02
N VAL A 406 29.52 -19.84 3.76
CA VAL A 406 29.97 -20.62 4.91
C VAL A 406 30.01 -22.08 4.50
N HIS A 407 31.20 -22.68 4.48
CA HIS A 407 31.35 -24.11 4.38
C HIS A 407 31.38 -24.74 5.78
N GLU A 408 30.64 -25.83 5.99
CA GLU A 408 30.49 -26.46 7.30
C GLU A 408 31.82 -26.73 8.02
N HIS A 409 32.84 -27.17 7.28
CA HIS A 409 34.15 -27.56 7.82
C HIS A 409 35.23 -26.47 7.72
N HIS A 410 35.13 -25.57 6.75
CA HIS A 410 36.23 -24.65 6.41
C HIS A 410 35.94 -23.19 6.79
N GLY A 411 34.69 -22.87 7.15
CA GLY A 411 34.29 -21.54 7.59
C GLY A 411 33.92 -20.62 6.44
N ILE A 412 34.11 -19.32 6.65
CA ILE A 412 33.67 -18.26 5.74
C ILE A 412 34.70 -18.08 4.63
N GLY A 413 34.25 -18.19 3.39
CA GLY A 413 35.00 -17.95 2.16
C GLY A 413 34.18 -17.14 1.14
N ILE A 414 34.76 -16.87 -0.03
CA ILE A 414 34.13 -16.14 -1.14
C ILE A 414 33.81 -17.14 -2.25
N TYR A 415 32.56 -17.22 -2.68
CA TYR A 415 32.16 -18.07 -3.79
C TYR A 415 32.73 -17.54 -5.11
N ALA A 416 33.46 -18.38 -5.84
CA ALA A 416 34.12 -18.04 -7.10
C ALA A 416 33.41 -18.65 -8.34
N GLY A 417 32.31 -19.38 -8.14
CA GLY A 417 31.53 -20.00 -9.22
C GLY A 417 31.69 -21.50 -9.32
N VAL A 418 30.99 -22.08 -10.30
CA VAL A 418 31.16 -23.48 -10.71
C VAL A 418 32.27 -23.56 -11.76
N ILE A 419 33.18 -24.51 -11.61
CA ILE A 419 34.23 -24.84 -12.57
C ILE A 419 34.16 -26.33 -12.91
N THR A 420 34.42 -26.68 -14.18
CA THR A 420 34.51 -28.08 -14.59
C THR A 420 35.97 -28.52 -14.51
N LEU A 421 36.25 -29.52 -13.67
CA LEU A 421 37.58 -30.15 -13.57
C LEU A 421 37.55 -31.51 -14.27
N ASN A 422 38.59 -31.78 -15.06
CA ASN A 422 38.78 -33.09 -15.67
C ASN A 422 39.62 -33.96 -14.74
N THR A 423 38.99 -34.94 -14.09
CA THR A 423 39.66 -35.85 -13.15
C THR A 423 39.53 -37.27 -13.68
N GLN A 424 40.65 -37.93 -13.99
CA GLN A 424 40.68 -39.31 -14.51
C GLN A 424 39.79 -39.53 -15.77
N GLY A 425 39.74 -38.55 -16.68
CA GLY A 425 39.00 -38.64 -17.95
C GLY A 425 37.51 -38.28 -17.88
N PHE A 426 36.96 -38.05 -16.67
CA PHE A 426 35.59 -37.59 -16.49
C PHE A 426 35.56 -36.09 -16.17
N LYS A 427 34.72 -35.36 -16.92
CA LYS A 427 34.40 -33.96 -16.60
C LYS A 427 33.41 -33.96 -15.44
N LYS A 428 33.80 -33.34 -14.33
CA LYS A 428 32.93 -33.12 -13.17
C LYS A 428 32.92 -31.64 -12.79
N ASP A 429 31.77 -31.17 -12.37
CA ASP A 429 31.59 -29.80 -11.93
C ASP A 429 31.86 -29.66 -10.43
N TYR A 430 32.60 -28.62 -10.07
CA TYR A 430 32.99 -28.28 -8.72
C TYR A 430 32.66 -26.82 -8.44
N ILE A 431 32.17 -26.54 -7.24
CA ILE A 431 32.04 -25.21 -6.68
C ILE A 431 33.39 -24.76 -6.14
N GLN A 432 33.91 -23.65 -6.66
CA GLN A 432 35.13 -23.03 -6.16
C GLN A 432 34.81 -22.01 -5.06
N ILE A 433 35.50 -22.11 -3.92
CA ILE A 433 35.45 -21.13 -2.83
C ILE A 433 36.88 -20.65 -2.52
N ASN A 434 37.07 -19.34 -2.48
CA ASN A 434 38.33 -18.70 -2.15
C ASN A 434 38.35 -18.30 -0.66
N TYR A 435 39.45 -18.59 0.03
CA TYR A 435 39.67 -18.32 1.46
C TYR A 435 40.80 -17.29 1.64
N LEU A 436 41.05 -16.90 2.89
CA LEU A 436 42.10 -15.93 3.23
C LEU A 436 43.48 -16.43 2.79
N GLY A 437 44.25 -15.62 2.06
CA GLY A 437 45.59 -15.97 1.59
C GLY A 437 45.64 -16.62 0.19
N ASN A 438 44.62 -16.40 -0.66
CA ASN A 438 44.47 -17.00 -2.01
C ASN A 438 44.29 -18.53 -2.03
N ASP A 439 44.02 -19.13 -0.88
CA ASP A 439 43.67 -20.53 -0.75
C ASP A 439 42.34 -20.84 -1.46
N LYS A 440 42.27 -21.94 -2.23
CA LYS A 440 41.08 -22.34 -3.01
C LYS A 440 40.63 -23.74 -2.62
N VAL A 441 39.32 -23.92 -2.43
CA VAL A 441 38.70 -25.23 -2.24
C VAL A 441 37.73 -25.51 -3.38
N TYR A 442 37.80 -26.71 -3.92
CA TYR A 442 36.88 -27.23 -4.93
C TYR A 442 35.96 -28.25 -4.28
N ILE A 443 34.68 -27.93 -4.19
CA ILE A 443 33.65 -28.77 -3.56
C ILE A 443 32.82 -29.39 -4.68
N PRO A 444 32.69 -30.72 -4.76
CA PRO A 444 31.80 -31.35 -5.74
C PRO A 444 30.38 -30.78 -5.64
N VAL A 445 29.71 -30.52 -6.77
CA VAL A 445 28.35 -29.93 -6.79
C VAL A 445 27.36 -30.78 -6.00
N GLU A 446 27.56 -32.09 -5.90
CA GLU A 446 26.71 -32.99 -5.11
C GLU A 446 26.75 -32.68 -3.59
N LYS A 447 27.78 -31.97 -3.12
CA LYS A 447 27.95 -31.53 -1.73
C LYS A 447 27.51 -30.08 -1.49
N ILE A 448 26.71 -29.50 -2.40
CA ILE A 448 26.21 -28.12 -2.24
C ILE A 448 25.48 -27.89 -0.92
N SER A 449 24.86 -28.94 -0.33
CA SER A 449 24.19 -28.89 0.97
C SER A 449 25.11 -28.55 2.16
N THR A 450 26.44 -28.63 2.00
CA THR A 450 27.40 -28.22 3.04
C THR A 450 27.77 -26.74 2.99
N ILE A 451 27.25 -26.01 2.00
CA ILE A 451 27.53 -24.60 1.73
C ILE A 451 26.27 -23.77 2.03
N TYR A 452 26.44 -22.73 2.84
CA TYR A 452 25.37 -21.81 3.21
C TYR A 452 25.74 -20.39 2.81
N LYS A 453 24.80 -19.59 2.33
CA LYS A 453 25.05 -18.15 2.12
C LYS A 453 25.27 -17.47 3.46
N TYR A 454 26.32 -16.66 3.57
CA TYR A 454 26.55 -15.84 4.76
C TYR A 454 25.58 -14.66 4.75
N ALA A 455 24.75 -14.55 5.80
CA ALA A 455 23.79 -13.46 5.96
C ALA A 455 24.12 -12.67 7.23
N ASP A 456 24.47 -11.39 7.08
CA ASP A 456 24.67 -10.46 8.20
C ASP A 456 23.58 -9.39 8.22
N LYS A 457 23.20 -8.92 9.41
CA LYS A 457 22.15 -7.91 9.61
C LYS A 457 22.60 -6.48 9.28
N ASP A 458 23.90 -6.21 9.39
CA ASP A 458 24.46 -4.85 9.36
C ASP A 458 25.33 -4.59 8.12
N GLY A 459 25.35 -5.50 7.14
CA GLY A 459 26.13 -5.34 5.90
C GLY A 459 27.65 -5.28 6.09
N LYS A 460 28.18 -5.69 7.26
CA LYS A 460 29.62 -5.67 7.51
C LYS A 460 30.32 -6.82 6.78
N LYS A 461 31.48 -6.53 6.20
CA LYS A 461 32.32 -7.56 5.55
C LYS A 461 32.86 -8.54 6.60
N PRO A 462 32.59 -9.85 6.49
CA PRO A 462 33.10 -10.82 7.45
C PRO A 462 34.60 -11.04 7.29
N GLN A 463 35.26 -11.45 8.38
CA GLN A 463 36.64 -11.93 8.31
C GLN A 463 36.66 -13.32 7.66
N LEU A 464 37.45 -13.46 6.59
CA LEU A 464 37.63 -14.74 5.91
C LEU A 464 38.45 -15.70 6.77
N ASN A 465 38.06 -16.97 6.77
CA ASN A 465 38.84 -18.01 7.44
C ASN A 465 40.01 -18.46 6.55
N LYS A 466 41.07 -18.98 7.19
CA LYS A 466 42.23 -19.61 6.51
C LYS A 466 42.07 -21.13 6.55
N LEU A 467 42.41 -21.82 5.44
CA LEU A 467 42.35 -23.28 5.39
C LEU A 467 43.34 -23.91 6.38
N GLY A 468 42.95 -25.02 7.01
CA GLY A 468 43.75 -25.73 8.01
C GLY A 468 43.84 -25.05 9.38
N SER A 469 43.24 -23.87 9.57
CA SER A 469 43.21 -23.18 10.86
C SER A 469 42.17 -23.79 11.82
N SER A 470 42.51 -23.95 13.10
CA SER A 470 41.57 -24.38 14.15
C SER A 470 40.60 -23.26 14.60
N THR A 471 40.71 -22.06 14.03
CA THR A 471 39.87 -20.91 14.36
C THR A 471 38.38 -21.19 14.14
N TRP A 472 38.00 -21.78 13.00
CA TRP A 472 36.61 -22.15 12.72
C TRP A 472 36.07 -23.18 13.71
N THR A 473 36.86 -24.20 14.04
CA THR A 473 36.50 -25.23 15.00
C THR A 473 36.30 -24.64 16.41
N LYS A 474 37.19 -23.75 16.84
CA LYS A 474 37.06 -23.02 18.12
C LYS A 474 35.79 -22.15 18.13
N THR A 475 35.51 -21.42 17.05
CA THR A 475 34.28 -20.64 16.90
C THR A 475 33.04 -21.52 16.94
N LYS A 476 33.02 -22.67 16.23
CA LYS A 476 31.91 -23.64 16.25
C LYS A 476 31.70 -24.23 17.65
N MET A 477 32.78 -24.54 18.38
CA MET A 477 32.69 -25.01 19.77
C MET A 477 32.14 -23.93 20.71
N ALA A 478 32.62 -22.69 20.62
CA ALA A 478 32.11 -21.57 21.44
C ALA A 478 30.63 -21.30 21.16
N VAL A 479 30.23 -21.29 19.89
CA VAL A 479 28.82 -21.12 19.48
C VAL A 479 27.97 -22.30 19.94
N ARG A 480 28.43 -23.55 19.82
CA ARG A 480 27.73 -24.73 20.33
C ARG A 480 27.52 -24.67 21.84
N LYS A 481 28.54 -24.28 22.60
CA LYS A 481 28.42 -24.08 24.06
C LYS A 481 27.36 -23.03 24.38
N ARG A 482 27.44 -21.86 23.72
CA ARG A 482 26.46 -20.78 23.90
C ARG A 482 25.04 -21.21 23.53
N ILE A 483 24.86 -21.94 22.42
CA ILE A 483 23.56 -22.49 22.02
C ILE A 483 23.04 -23.47 23.08
N LYS A 484 23.89 -24.35 23.59
CA LYS A 484 23.51 -25.30 24.65
C LYS A 484 23.04 -24.58 25.90
N ASP A 485 23.75 -23.54 26.33
CA ASP A 485 23.38 -22.74 27.50
C ASP A 485 22.02 -22.04 27.29
N ILE A 486 21.82 -21.40 26.13
CA ILE A 486 20.54 -20.76 25.76
C ILE A 486 19.39 -21.80 25.69
N SER A 487 19.63 -22.96 25.07
CA SER A 487 18.63 -24.01 24.94
C SER A 487 18.26 -24.59 26.31
N GLN A 488 19.22 -24.73 27.22
CA GLN A 488 18.96 -25.17 28.59
C GLN A 488 18.08 -24.17 29.36
N GLU A 489 18.39 -22.88 29.28
CA GLU A 489 17.55 -21.82 29.88
C GLU A 489 16.13 -21.83 29.32
N LEU A 490 15.98 -21.99 28.00
CA LEU A 490 14.67 -22.04 27.34
C LEU A 490 13.89 -23.29 27.74
N LEU A 491 14.52 -24.46 27.71
CA LEU A 491 13.88 -25.71 28.12
C LEU A 491 13.41 -25.65 29.57
N GLN A 492 14.20 -25.04 30.47
CA GLN A 492 13.80 -24.85 31.86
C GLN A 492 12.57 -23.93 31.96
N LEU A 493 12.55 -22.80 31.24
CA LEU A 493 11.39 -21.91 31.19
C LEU A 493 10.13 -22.63 30.68
N TYR A 494 10.23 -23.42 29.60
CA TYR A 494 9.09 -24.16 29.05
C TYR A 494 8.65 -25.32 29.93
N ALA A 495 9.57 -25.96 30.66
CA ALA A 495 9.23 -26.96 31.66
C ALA A 495 8.46 -26.33 32.84
N GLU A 496 8.91 -25.18 33.33
CA GLU A 496 8.20 -24.41 34.35
C GLU A 496 6.79 -24.00 33.87
N ARG A 497 6.67 -23.53 32.62
CA ARG A 497 5.38 -23.13 32.02
C ARG A 497 4.42 -24.29 31.80
N LYS A 498 4.90 -25.47 31.37
CA LYS A 498 4.05 -26.67 31.24
C LYS A 498 3.52 -27.18 32.58
N ASN A 499 4.29 -26.99 33.65
CA ASN A 499 3.87 -27.37 35.00
C ASN A 499 2.92 -26.34 35.63
N SER A 500 3.00 -25.08 35.22
CA SER A 500 2.08 -24.02 35.62
C SER A 500 0.73 -24.18 34.90
N LYS A 501 -0.27 -24.76 35.56
CA LYS A 501 -1.65 -24.77 35.04
C LYS A 501 -2.28 -23.38 35.17
N THR A 502 -2.76 -22.83 34.07
CA THR A 502 -3.58 -21.61 34.06
C THR A 502 -5.05 -21.95 34.00
N GLN A 503 -5.90 -21.04 34.46
CA GLN A 503 -7.34 -21.18 34.33
C GLN A 503 -7.73 -20.93 32.87
N ASN A 504 -8.59 -21.79 32.32
CA ASN A 504 -9.07 -21.66 30.95
C ASN A 504 -9.97 -20.43 30.84
N TYR A 505 -9.75 -19.60 29.83
CA TYR A 505 -10.64 -18.47 29.57
C TYR A 505 -11.88 -18.94 28.83
N LEU A 506 -13.05 -18.56 29.36
CA LEU A 506 -14.34 -18.79 28.76
C LEU A 506 -14.59 -17.77 27.63
N SER A 507 -15.48 -18.14 26.71
CA SER A 507 -15.98 -17.24 25.67
C SER A 507 -17.32 -16.64 26.09
N PHE A 508 -17.56 -15.42 25.64
CA PHE A 508 -18.74 -14.62 25.97
C PHE A 508 -19.41 -14.05 24.71
N VAL A 509 -20.71 -13.74 24.78
CA VAL A 509 -21.49 -13.22 23.64
C VAL A 509 -21.06 -11.80 23.27
N GLU A 510 -20.59 -11.06 24.25
CA GLU A 510 -20.04 -9.71 24.14
C GLU A 510 -18.84 -9.65 23.18
N GLU A 511 -18.11 -10.77 23.00
CA GLU A 511 -17.01 -10.86 22.03
C GLU A 511 -17.50 -10.72 20.58
N GLU A 512 -18.68 -11.25 20.25
CA GLU A 512 -19.29 -11.10 18.93
C GLU A 512 -19.74 -9.65 18.70
N LYS A 513 -20.31 -8.99 19.71
CA LYS A 513 -20.63 -7.56 19.62
C LYS A 513 -19.35 -6.74 19.37
N PHE A 514 -18.31 -6.99 20.17
CA PHE A 514 -17.01 -6.37 19.98
C PHE A 514 -16.44 -6.66 18.60
N LYS A 515 -16.76 -7.82 18.00
CA LYS A 515 -16.43 -8.16 16.62
C LYS A 515 -17.09 -7.25 15.61
N PHE A 516 -18.40 -7.11 15.67
CA PHE A 516 -19.18 -6.31 14.74
C PHE A 516 -18.93 -4.80 14.84
N ASP A 517 -18.52 -4.31 16.02
CA ASP A 517 -18.18 -2.89 16.21
C ASP A 517 -16.88 -2.48 15.50
N PHE A 518 -16.10 -3.44 14.97
CA PHE A 518 -14.88 -3.12 14.24
C PHE A 518 -15.20 -2.59 12.83
N GLN A 519 -14.70 -1.40 12.52
CA GLN A 519 -15.04 -0.66 11.29
C GLN A 519 -14.49 -1.31 10.00
N TYR A 520 -13.47 -2.16 10.11
CA TYR A 520 -12.79 -2.77 8.97
C TYR A 520 -13.14 -4.25 8.81
N GLU A 521 -13.12 -4.74 7.58
CA GLU A 521 -13.25 -6.18 7.32
C GLU A 521 -11.93 -6.89 7.61
N GLU A 522 -11.98 -7.91 8.47
CA GLU A 522 -10.80 -8.69 8.86
C GLU A 522 -10.26 -9.48 7.66
N THR A 523 -8.93 -9.47 7.48
CA THR A 523 -8.30 -10.33 6.47
C THR A 523 -8.31 -11.79 6.91
N ARG A 524 -8.19 -12.72 5.95
CA ARG A 524 -8.10 -14.17 6.26
C ARG A 524 -6.97 -14.49 7.26
N ASP A 525 -5.84 -13.78 7.15
CA ASP A 525 -4.73 -13.97 8.07
C ASP A 525 -5.06 -13.42 9.47
N GLN A 526 -5.74 -12.28 9.56
CA GLN A 526 -6.19 -11.70 10.83
C GLN A 526 -7.16 -12.63 11.56
N THR A 527 -8.21 -13.10 10.88
CA THR A 527 -9.18 -14.05 11.48
C THR A 527 -8.47 -15.30 12.01
N ARG A 528 -7.56 -15.89 11.22
CA ARG A 528 -6.77 -17.04 11.67
C ARG A 528 -5.93 -16.72 12.92
N CYS A 529 -5.22 -15.60 12.93
CA CYS A 529 -4.37 -15.21 14.07
C CYS A 529 -5.19 -14.94 15.32
N ILE A 530 -6.37 -14.32 15.18
CA ILE A 530 -7.33 -14.10 16.27
C ILE A 530 -7.76 -15.45 16.83
N ASP A 531 -8.23 -16.37 15.99
CA ASP A 531 -8.68 -17.70 16.42
C ASP A 531 -7.58 -18.48 17.15
N GLU A 532 -6.33 -18.41 16.66
CA GLU A 532 -5.17 -19.04 17.31
C GLU A 532 -4.91 -18.47 18.71
N ILE A 533 -4.93 -17.15 18.88
CA ILE A 533 -4.75 -16.50 20.18
C ILE A 533 -5.90 -16.84 21.12
N LEU A 534 -7.13 -16.76 20.63
CA LEU A 534 -8.33 -17.05 21.42
C LEU A 534 -8.38 -18.52 21.86
N LYS A 535 -7.90 -19.44 21.02
CA LYS A 535 -7.75 -20.87 21.36
C LYS A 535 -6.67 -21.10 22.41
N ASP A 536 -5.54 -20.41 22.31
CA ASP A 536 -4.47 -20.50 23.30
C ASP A 536 -4.92 -19.96 24.67
N LEU A 537 -5.69 -18.86 24.70
CA LEU A 537 -6.27 -18.33 25.93
C LEU A 537 -7.29 -19.29 26.57
N ALA A 538 -7.98 -20.11 25.78
CA ALA A 538 -8.88 -21.15 26.27
C ALA A 538 -8.13 -22.42 26.74
N SER A 539 -6.82 -22.50 26.53
CA SER A 539 -5.98 -23.64 26.92
C SER A 539 -5.68 -23.65 28.43
N ASN A 540 -5.30 -24.82 28.94
CA ASN A 540 -4.84 -25.02 30.32
C ASN A 540 -3.34 -24.75 30.50
N MET A 541 -2.65 -24.37 29.42
CA MET A 541 -1.25 -23.97 29.43
C MET A 541 -1.13 -22.47 29.13
N PRO A 542 -0.26 -21.74 29.84
CA PRO A 542 -0.05 -20.33 29.55
C PRO A 542 0.47 -20.15 28.12
N MET A 543 -0.16 -19.24 27.37
CA MET A 543 0.21 -18.88 26.00
C MET A 543 1.57 -18.16 25.94
N ASP A 544 2.46 -18.52 25.00
CA ASP A 544 3.64 -17.72 24.63
C ASP A 544 3.73 -17.64 23.10
N ARG A 545 3.01 -16.68 22.53
CA ARG A 545 2.85 -16.53 21.09
C ARG A 545 3.59 -15.31 20.57
N LEU A 546 4.21 -15.44 19.40
CA LEU A 546 4.73 -14.33 18.61
C LEU A 546 3.78 -14.04 17.44
N LEU A 547 3.20 -12.84 17.41
CA LEU A 547 2.47 -12.32 16.28
C LEU A 547 3.41 -11.45 15.44
N CYS A 548 3.70 -11.90 14.23
CA CYS A 548 4.49 -11.20 13.24
C CYS A 548 3.57 -10.62 12.17
N GLY A 549 3.85 -9.42 11.70
CA GLY A 549 3.18 -8.84 10.56
C GLY A 549 3.73 -7.47 10.27
N ASP A 550 3.68 -7.00 9.02
CA ASP A 550 4.19 -5.66 8.70
C ASP A 550 3.38 -4.57 9.44
N VAL A 551 3.92 -3.36 9.52
CA VAL A 551 3.24 -2.26 10.17
C VAL A 551 1.99 -1.89 9.37
N GLY A 552 0.86 -1.69 10.05
CA GLY A 552 -0.44 -1.45 9.42
C GLY A 552 -1.24 -2.72 9.07
N PHE A 553 -0.72 -3.92 9.30
CA PHE A 553 -1.46 -5.17 9.00
C PHE A 553 -2.47 -5.57 10.10
N GLY A 554 -2.85 -4.64 10.97
CA GLY A 554 -3.87 -4.87 12.02
C GLY A 554 -3.42 -5.69 13.23
N LYS A 555 -2.10 -5.77 13.52
CA LYS A 555 -1.57 -6.43 14.73
C LYS A 555 -2.26 -5.97 16.02
N THR A 556 -2.55 -4.67 16.12
CA THR A 556 -3.20 -4.06 17.27
C THR A 556 -4.61 -4.61 17.47
N GLU A 557 -5.42 -4.76 16.41
CA GLU A 557 -6.77 -5.32 16.54
C GLU A 557 -6.71 -6.79 17.00
N VAL A 558 -5.80 -7.58 16.43
CA VAL A 558 -5.57 -8.96 16.85
C VAL A 558 -5.22 -9.05 18.35
N ALA A 559 -4.38 -8.12 18.84
CA ALA A 559 -4.07 -8.03 20.26
C ALA A 559 -5.29 -7.61 21.09
N PHE A 560 -6.05 -6.61 20.65
CA PHE A 560 -7.26 -6.11 21.34
C PHE A 560 -8.33 -7.18 21.52
N ARG A 561 -8.51 -8.09 20.55
CA ARG A 561 -9.37 -9.28 20.69
C ARG A 561 -8.97 -10.15 21.88
N GLY A 562 -7.68 -10.47 22.00
CA GLY A 562 -7.15 -11.23 23.13
C GLY A 562 -7.25 -10.49 24.47
N MET A 563 -7.06 -9.17 24.47
CA MET A 563 -7.24 -8.31 25.64
C MET A 563 -8.69 -8.37 26.13
N PHE A 564 -9.64 -8.22 25.22
CA PHE A 564 -11.07 -8.20 25.55
C PHE A 564 -11.51 -9.52 26.20
N ARG A 565 -11.16 -10.67 25.62
CA ARG A 565 -11.42 -11.98 26.25
C ARG A 565 -10.80 -12.10 27.64
N THR A 566 -9.59 -11.60 27.82
CA THR A 566 -8.91 -11.64 29.13
C THR A 566 -9.68 -10.86 30.20
N ILE A 567 -10.20 -9.68 29.85
CA ILE A 567 -10.91 -8.80 30.76
C ILE A 567 -12.29 -9.37 31.12
N LEU A 568 -13.01 -9.94 30.16
CA LEU A 568 -14.29 -10.60 30.43
C LEU A 568 -14.16 -11.79 31.40
N ASN A 569 -12.98 -12.40 31.46
CA ASN A 569 -12.65 -13.46 32.43
C ASN A 569 -12.20 -12.91 33.80
N GLY A 570 -12.27 -11.59 34.04
CA GLY A 570 -11.93 -10.97 35.33
C GLY A 570 -10.43 -10.81 35.58
N TYR A 571 -9.62 -10.82 34.52
CA TYR A 571 -8.17 -10.63 34.61
C TYR A 571 -7.74 -9.26 34.08
N GLN A 572 -6.65 -8.74 34.66
CA GLN A 572 -6.01 -7.51 34.23
C GLN A 572 -5.06 -7.76 33.05
N VAL A 573 -4.88 -6.74 32.21
CA VAL A 573 -3.98 -6.76 31.05
C VAL A 573 -2.88 -5.71 31.21
N ALA A 574 -1.64 -6.12 30.92
CA ALA A 574 -0.50 -5.20 30.82
C ALA A 574 0.02 -5.15 29.38
N TYR A 575 0.08 -3.95 28.80
CA TYR A 575 0.61 -3.70 27.46
C TYR A 575 1.91 -2.90 27.55
N LEU A 576 3.03 -3.54 27.20
CA LEU A 576 4.38 -3.01 27.34
C LEU A 576 4.93 -2.51 25.99
N CYS A 577 5.18 -1.20 25.91
CA CYS A 577 5.73 -0.53 24.73
C CYS A 577 7.19 -0.08 24.96
N PRO A 578 8.04 -0.02 23.91
CA PRO A 578 9.44 0.39 24.04
C PRO A 578 9.59 1.90 24.23
N THR A 579 8.66 2.71 23.71
CA THR A 579 8.70 4.17 23.73
C THR A 579 7.42 4.76 24.35
N THR A 580 7.55 5.97 24.89
CA THR A 580 6.46 6.80 25.42
C THR A 580 5.41 7.09 24.36
N ILE A 581 5.85 7.41 23.14
CA ILE A 581 5.00 7.68 21.98
C ILE A 581 4.13 6.46 21.64
N LEU A 582 4.74 5.28 21.48
CA LEU A 582 3.97 4.06 21.19
C LEU A 582 3.02 3.71 22.33
N SER A 583 3.41 3.91 23.60
CA SER A 583 2.50 3.71 24.73
C SER A 583 1.29 4.63 24.70
N LYS A 584 1.46 5.91 24.31
CA LYS A 584 0.37 6.88 24.18
C LYS A 584 -0.52 6.56 22.98
N GLN A 585 0.07 6.16 21.85
CA GLN A 585 -0.66 5.74 20.66
C GLN A 585 -1.57 4.55 20.95
N GLN A 586 -1.02 3.45 21.48
CA GLN A 586 -1.81 2.26 21.80
C GLN A 586 -2.87 2.54 22.86
N TYR A 587 -2.57 3.41 23.84
CA TYR A 587 -3.54 3.88 24.82
C TYR A 587 -4.71 4.63 24.18
N ASN A 588 -4.45 5.57 23.27
CA ASN A 588 -5.49 6.32 22.57
C ASN A 588 -6.34 5.39 21.67
N SER A 589 -5.70 4.49 20.93
CA SER A 589 -6.40 3.49 20.12
C SER A 589 -7.30 2.60 20.98
N ALA A 590 -6.85 2.24 22.19
CA ALA A 590 -7.67 1.45 23.12
C ALA A 590 -8.84 2.27 23.71
N LEU A 591 -8.63 3.54 24.07
CA LEU A 591 -9.71 4.40 24.55
C LEU A 591 -10.84 4.54 23.52
N ASP A 592 -10.47 4.69 22.24
CA ASP A 592 -11.43 4.76 21.15
C ASP A 592 -12.13 3.42 20.92
N ARG A 593 -11.34 2.33 20.81
CA ARG A 593 -11.85 0.98 20.56
C ARG A 593 -12.77 0.44 21.66
N PHE A 594 -12.47 0.75 22.92
CA PHE A 594 -13.19 0.24 24.10
C PHE A 594 -14.20 1.23 24.69
N LYS A 595 -14.49 2.35 24.00
CA LYS A 595 -15.33 3.45 24.49
C LYS A 595 -16.70 3.01 24.99
N GLU A 596 -17.32 2.02 24.34
CA GLU A 596 -18.66 1.52 24.69
C GLU A 596 -18.69 0.48 25.81
N TYR A 597 -17.53 0.04 26.30
CA TYR A 597 -17.40 -1.14 27.17
C TYR A 597 -17.13 -0.80 28.64
N GLY A 598 -17.01 0.48 28.99
CA GLY A 598 -16.86 0.94 30.37
C GLY A 598 -15.58 0.46 31.08
N LEU A 599 -14.51 0.20 30.33
CA LEU A 599 -13.25 -0.33 30.85
C LEU A 599 -12.37 0.78 31.46
N ASN A 600 -11.72 0.47 32.57
CA ASN A 600 -10.76 1.38 33.21
C ASN A 600 -9.35 1.17 32.61
N ILE A 601 -8.97 2.08 31.72
CA ILE A 601 -7.70 2.05 31.00
C ILE A 601 -6.76 3.14 31.56
N ALA A 602 -5.55 2.75 31.93
CA ALA A 602 -4.53 3.66 32.46
C ALA A 602 -3.25 3.70 31.59
N LEU A 603 -2.58 4.86 31.60
CA LEU A 603 -1.29 5.08 30.93
C LEU A 603 -0.19 5.35 31.96
N LEU A 604 0.82 4.49 32.01
CA LEU A 604 2.01 4.64 32.85
C LEU A 604 3.28 4.77 31.99
N ASN A 605 3.65 6.01 31.71
CA ASN A 605 4.87 6.33 30.98
C ASN A 605 5.63 7.48 31.66
N ARG A 606 6.65 8.05 31.02
CA ARG A 606 7.48 9.11 31.63
C ARG A 606 6.70 10.39 31.95
N PHE A 607 5.63 10.68 31.22
CA PHE A 607 4.83 11.90 31.38
C PHE A 607 3.76 11.77 32.46
N THR A 608 3.47 10.55 32.93
CA THR A 608 2.58 10.33 34.06
C THR A 608 3.16 10.95 35.33
N SER A 609 2.44 11.91 35.91
CA SER A 609 2.84 12.61 37.13
C SER A 609 3.06 11.63 38.30
N ASN A 610 3.87 12.02 39.30
CA ASN A 610 4.11 11.15 40.46
C ASN A 610 2.81 10.86 41.24
N LYS A 611 1.96 11.86 41.43
CA LYS A 611 0.65 11.71 42.09
C LYS A 611 -0.23 10.69 41.35
N GLU A 612 -0.26 10.76 40.03
CA GLU A 612 -1.04 9.84 39.20
C GLU A 612 -0.42 8.45 39.12
N SER A 613 0.91 8.36 39.12
CA SER A 613 1.63 7.08 39.19
C SER A 613 1.29 6.33 40.48
N GLU A 614 1.26 7.01 41.63
CA GLU A 614 0.86 6.38 42.91
C GLU A 614 -0.61 5.96 42.93
N ARG A 615 -1.51 6.76 42.33
CA ARG A 615 -2.91 6.35 42.12
C ARG A 615 -2.97 5.05 41.32
N ILE A 616 -2.27 4.98 40.18
CA ILE A 616 -2.25 3.80 39.30
C ILE A 616 -1.71 2.58 40.04
N PHE A 617 -0.64 2.72 40.84
CA PHE A 617 -0.10 1.60 41.62
C PHE A 617 -1.13 1.04 42.62
N LYS A 618 -1.83 1.93 43.32
CA LYS A 618 -2.89 1.54 44.25
C LYS A 618 -4.04 0.86 43.51
N ASP A 619 -4.53 1.49 42.45
CA ASP A 619 -5.71 1.02 41.71
C ASP A 619 -5.46 -0.32 41.01
N LEU A 620 -4.24 -0.56 40.49
CA LEU A 620 -3.82 -1.86 39.96
C LEU A 620 -3.82 -2.96 41.04
N SER A 621 -3.33 -2.64 42.23
CA SER A 621 -3.28 -3.57 43.37
C SER A 621 -4.66 -3.88 43.98
N THR A 622 -5.65 -3.02 43.73
CA THR A 622 -7.05 -3.23 44.14
C THR A 622 -7.93 -3.78 43.03
N GLY A 623 -7.40 -3.96 41.81
CA GLY A 623 -8.13 -4.49 40.67
C GLY A 623 -9.09 -3.51 40.00
N LYS A 624 -8.97 -2.20 40.28
CA LYS A 624 -9.82 -1.15 39.69
C LYS A 624 -9.45 -0.80 38.25
N ILE A 625 -8.21 -1.06 37.86
CA ILE A 625 -7.71 -0.82 36.49
C ILE A 625 -7.70 -2.15 35.76
N ASP A 626 -8.41 -2.22 34.64
CA ASP A 626 -8.53 -3.42 33.81
C ASP A 626 -7.32 -3.54 32.86
N ILE A 627 -6.92 -2.41 32.26
CA ILE A 627 -5.84 -2.36 31.27
C ILE A 627 -4.83 -1.27 31.65
N VAL A 628 -3.55 -1.63 31.63
CA VAL A 628 -2.48 -0.63 31.73
C VAL A 628 -1.54 -0.68 30.53
N PHE A 629 -1.43 0.46 29.84
CA PHE A 629 -0.43 0.71 28.82
C PHE A 629 0.78 1.40 29.45
N GLY A 630 1.99 1.01 29.07
CA GLY A 630 3.15 1.68 29.62
C GLY A 630 4.48 1.27 29.04
N THR A 631 5.52 1.97 29.46
CA THR A 631 6.90 1.67 29.06
C THR A 631 7.58 0.79 30.09
N HIS A 632 8.92 0.73 30.08
CA HIS A 632 9.72 0.07 31.11
C HIS A 632 9.36 0.45 32.56
N ARG A 633 8.65 1.57 32.81
CA ARG A 633 8.08 1.90 34.12
C ARG A 633 7.14 0.81 34.66
N LEU A 634 6.49 0.02 33.79
CA LEU A 634 5.66 -1.12 34.18
C LEU A 634 6.45 -2.28 34.80
N LEU A 635 7.78 -2.31 34.59
CA LEU A 635 8.68 -3.33 35.13
C LEU A 635 9.27 -2.91 36.50
N ASN A 636 8.72 -1.87 37.12
CA ASN A 636 9.13 -1.45 38.46
C ASN A 636 8.55 -2.40 39.52
N GLU A 637 9.34 -2.72 40.54
CA GLU A 637 8.95 -3.66 41.62
C GLU A 637 7.78 -3.16 42.47
N LYS A 638 7.51 -1.86 42.45
CA LYS A 638 6.34 -1.27 43.13
C LYS A 638 5.00 -1.70 42.51
N ILE A 639 4.99 -2.21 41.28
CA ILE A 639 3.77 -2.57 40.58
C ILE A 639 3.35 -3.98 41.01
N LYS A 640 2.14 -4.06 41.56
CA LYS A 640 1.49 -5.31 41.94
C LYS A 640 0.13 -5.37 41.26
N PHE A 641 -0.06 -6.41 40.46
CA PHE A 641 -1.35 -6.72 39.86
C PHE A 641 -2.15 -7.58 40.83
N THR A 642 -3.47 -7.40 40.82
CA THR A 642 -4.39 -8.26 41.56
C THR A 642 -4.49 -9.62 40.88
N ASN A 643 -4.70 -9.62 39.56
CA ASN A 643 -4.83 -10.84 38.77
C ASN A 643 -4.40 -10.60 37.31
N LEU A 644 -3.09 -10.57 37.05
CA LEU A 644 -2.55 -10.35 35.71
C LEU A 644 -2.78 -11.60 34.84
N GLY A 645 -3.61 -11.48 33.82
CA GLY A 645 -3.97 -12.59 32.93
C GLY A 645 -3.30 -12.58 31.57
N LEU A 646 -2.91 -11.41 31.07
CA LEU A 646 -2.26 -11.27 29.76
C LEU A 646 -1.20 -10.16 29.79
N LEU A 647 0.00 -10.50 29.31
CA LEU A 647 1.10 -9.58 29.09
C LEU A 647 1.37 -9.45 27.58
N ILE A 648 1.15 -8.26 27.03
CA ILE A 648 1.47 -7.94 25.64
C ILE A 648 2.79 -7.18 25.60
N ILE A 649 3.70 -7.60 24.72
CA ILE A 649 5.01 -6.99 24.54
C ILE A 649 5.17 -6.57 23.09
N ASP A 650 5.24 -5.27 22.85
CA ASP A 650 5.39 -4.72 21.50
C ASP A 650 6.85 -4.42 21.18
N GLU A 651 7.35 -4.89 20.04
CA GLU A 651 8.74 -4.70 19.57
C GLU A 651 9.80 -5.10 20.63
N GLU A 652 9.71 -6.34 21.15
CA GLU A 652 10.55 -6.90 22.24
C GLU A 652 12.07 -6.66 22.04
N GLN A 653 12.56 -6.61 20.80
CA GLN A 653 13.98 -6.37 20.49
C GLN A 653 14.50 -5.03 20.99
N ARG A 654 13.65 -4.01 21.11
CA ARG A 654 14.04 -2.65 21.53
C ARG A 654 14.23 -2.50 23.04
N PHE A 655 13.87 -3.51 23.83
CA PHE A 655 14.07 -3.50 25.27
C PHE A 655 15.53 -3.86 25.66
N GLY A 656 16.07 -3.16 26.64
CA GLY A 656 17.37 -3.44 27.23
C GLY A 656 17.44 -4.81 27.92
N VAL A 657 18.66 -5.28 28.19
CA VAL A 657 18.91 -6.61 28.78
C VAL A 657 18.23 -6.78 30.14
N THR A 658 18.33 -5.77 31.01
CA THR A 658 17.70 -5.76 32.34
C THR A 658 16.18 -5.82 32.28
N HIS A 659 15.56 -5.15 31.31
CA HIS A 659 14.12 -5.20 31.09
C HIS A 659 13.69 -6.61 30.63
N LYS A 660 14.47 -7.23 29.75
CA LYS A 660 14.19 -8.59 29.24
C LYS A 660 14.24 -9.64 30.35
N GLU A 661 15.12 -9.50 31.33
CA GLU A 661 15.16 -10.40 32.50
C GLU A 661 13.91 -10.27 33.38
N LYS A 662 13.45 -9.04 33.66
CA LYS A 662 12.20 -8.81 34.41
C LYS A 662 10.97 -9.32 33.66
N ILE A 663 10.93 -9.09 32.35
CA ILE A 663 9.91 -9.66 31.47
C ILE A 663 9.92 -11.19 31.60
N LYS A 664 11.07 -11.86 31.50
CA LYS A 664 11.18 -13.33 31.67
C LYS A 664 10.60 -13.82 33.01
N MET A 665 10.76 -13.06 34.10
CA MET A 665 10.17 -13.41 35.39
C MET A 665 8.63 -13.32 35.36
N MET A 666 8.07 -12.28 34.76
CA MET A 666 6.62 -12.14 34.57
C MET A 666 6.04 -13.21 33.63
N LYS A 667 6.82 -13.66 32.64
CA LYS A 667 6.42 -14.73 31.70
C LYS A 667 6.29 -16.11 32.37
N LYS A 668 6.52 -16.33 33.66
CA LYS A 668 6.46 -17.70 34.21
C LYS A 668 5.06 -18.30 34.21
N ASN A 669 4.07 -17.54 34.67
CA ASN A 669 2.71 -18.06 34.94
C ASN A 669 1.60 -17.23 34.25
N VAL A 670 1.95 -16.39 33.27
CA VAL A 670 1.03 -15.45 32.61
C VAL A 670 1.00 -15.75 31.10
N ASN A 671 -0.15 -15.52 30.47
CA ASN A 671 -0.28 -15.55 29.02
C ASN A 671 0.51 -14.39 28.40
N VAL A 672 1.28 -14.65 27.35
CA VAL A 672 2.21 -13.69 26.76
C VAL A 672 1.97 -13.64 25.27
N LEU A 673 1.70 -12.43 24.77
CA LEU A 673 1.61 -12.14 23.35
C LEU A 673 2.72 -11.15 22.97
N THR A 674 3.64 -11.57 22.11
CA THR A 674 4.70 -10.69 21.60
C THR A 674 4.31 -10.19 20.21
N LEU A 675 4.40 -8.89 19.96
CA LEU A 675 4.12 -8.27 18.66
C LEU A 675 5.45 -7.83 18.01
N SER A 676 5.61 -8.08 16.71
CA SER A 676 6.79 -7.62 15.97
C SER A 676 6.46 -7.29 14.51
N ALA A 677 7.07 -6.23 13.98
CA ALA A 677 7.01 -5.91 12.55
C ALA A 677 7.81 -6.89 11.68
N THR A 678 8.92 -7.43 12.21
CA THR A 678 9.81 -8.33 11.46
C THR A 678 10.06 -9.63 12.23
N PRO A 679 9.98 -10.80 11.57
CA PRO A 679 10.39 -12.05 12.19
C PRO A 679 11.91 -12.03 12.40
N ILE A 680 12.35 -11.85 13.64
CA ILE A 680 13.76 -11.86 13.99
C ILE A 680 14.30 -13.27 13.70
N PRO A 681 15.38 -13.46 12.90
CA PRO A 681 15.84 -14.79 12.48
C PRO A 681 16.08 -15.78 13.64
N ARG A 682 16.47 -15.29 14.81
CA ARG A 682 16.67 -16.12 16.01
C ARG A 682 15.35 -16.53 16.67
N THR A 683 14.37 -15.63 16.75
CA THR A 683 13.04 -15.91 17.29
C THR A 683 12.22 -16.76 16.32
N LEU A 684 12.37 -16.51 15.02
CA LEU A 684 11.83 -17.35 13.94
C LEU A 684 12.39 -18.77 14.03
N LYS A 685 13.73 -18.93 14.19
CA LYS A 685 14.34 -20.26 14.38
C LYS A 685 13.79 -21.02 15.59
N MET A 686 13.48 -20.32 16.68
CA MET A 686 12.86 -20.91 17.88
C MET A 686 11.40 -21.29 17.66
N ALA A 687 10.67 -20.48 16.90
CA ALA A 687 9.32 -20.82 16.49
C ALA A 687 9.30 -22.03 15.56
N MET A 688 10.21 -22.07 14.58
CA MET A 688 10.35 -23.19 13.65
C MET A 688 10.80 -24.49 14.33
N SER A 689 11.47 -24.41 15.49
CA SER A 689 11.79 -25.58 16.32
C SER A 689 10.63 -26.04 17.21
N GLY A 690 9.45 -25.43 17.11
CA GLY A 690 8.27 -25.75 17.91
C GLY A 690 8.38 -25.37 19.39
N LEU A 691 9.35 -24.51 19.74
CA LEU A 691 9.52 -24.04 21.12
C LEU A 691 8.60 -22.85 21.40
N LYS A 692 8.28 -22.02 20.40
CA LYS A 692 7.41 -20.84 20.54
C LYS A 692 6.35 -20.84 19.44
N ASP A 693 5.09 -20.60 19.78
CA ASP A 693 4.03 -20.53 18.77
C ASP A 693 4.14 -19.22 17.97
N LEU A 694 3.93 -19.30 16.65
CA LEU A 694 4.09 -18.18 15.71
C LEU A 694 2.85 -18.03 14.84
N SER A 695 2.33 -16.82 14.81
CA SER A 695 1.29 -16.39 13.88
C SER A 695 1.86 -15.31 12.96
N ILE A 696 1.60 -15.42 11.66
CA ILE A 696 2.08 -14.47 10.64
C ILE A 696 0.88 -13.83 9.95
N LEU A 697 0.91 -12.50 9.88
CA LEU A 697 0.03 -11.66 9.09
C LEU A 697 0.80 -11.20 7.85
N ASP A 698 0.43 -11.72 6.67
CA ASP A 698 1.09 -11.40 5.39
C ASP A 698 0.19 -10.59 4.45
N THR A 699 -1.13 -10.62 4.65
CA THR A 699 -2.10 -9.92 3.82
C THR A 699 -2.40 -8.52 4.39
N ALA A 700 -2.08 -7.48 3.62
CA ALA A 700 -2.45 -6.10 3.95
C ALA A 700 -3.97 -5.88 3.84
N PRO A 701 -4.56 -4.96 4.64
CA PRO A 701 -5.96 -4.52 4.48
C PRO A 701 -6.20 -3.85 3.12
N GLN A 702 -7.46 -3.86 2.66
CA GLN A 702 -7.84 -3.47 1.28
C GLN A 702 -7.54 -2.01 0.91
N ASP A 703 -7.48 -1.09 1.88
CA ASP A 703 -7.32 0.36 1.62
C ASP A 703 -5.85 0.83 1.55
N ARG A 704 -4.88 -0.08 1.44
CA ARG A 704 -3.46 0.27 1.43
C ARG A 704 -2.81 0.10 0.06
N TYR A 705 -2.46 1.23 -0.56
CA TYR A 705 -1.61 1.24 -1.75
C TYR A 705 -0.16 0.92 -1.39
N PRO A 706 0.56 0.13 -2.21
CA PRO A 706 1.99 -0.08 -2.01
C PRO A 706 2.75 1.26 -2.13
N VAL A 707 3.73 1.46 -1.25
CA VAL A 707 4.62 2.64 -1.32
C VAL A 707 5.46 2.56 -2.59
N GLN A 708 5.31 3.54 -3.47
CA GLN A 708 6.11 3.67 -4.69
C GLN A 708 7.52 4.11 -4.30
N THR A 709 8.52 3.28 -4.59
CA THR A 709 9.91 3.51 -4.17
C THR A 709 10.77 3.84 -5.38
N TYR A 710 11.56 4.91 -5.29
CA TYR A 710 12.46 5.34 -6.36
C TYR A 710 13.90 5.42 -5.85
N VAL A 711 14.86 5.07 -6.71
CA VAL A 711 16.29 5.22 -6.43
C VAL A 711 16.90 6.04 -7.55
N ILE A 712 17.25 7.28 -7.23
CA ILE A 712 17.71 8.30 -8.18
C ILE A 712 18.88 9.09 -7.58
N GLU A 713 19.63 9.78 -8.43
CA GLU A 713 20.63 10.75 -7.98
C GLU A 713 19.96 11.97 -7.35
N GLU A 714 20.65 12.62 -6.39
CA GLU A 714 20.11 13.79 -5.70
C GLU A 714 19.93 14.96 -6.68
N ASN A 715 18.70 15.45 -6.80
CA ASN A 715 18.36 16.61 -7.60
C ASN A 715 17.45 17.54 -6.80
N ASP A 716 17.84 18.81 -6.67
CA ASP A 716 17.11 19.81 -5.89
C ASP A 716 15.71 20.09 -6.45
N LEU A 717 15.51 20.04 -7.78
CA LEU A 717 14.18 20.22 -8.40
C LEU A 717 13.23 19.08 -8.03
N LEU A 718 13.71 17.84 -8.07
CA LEU A 718 12.89 16.67 -7.69
C LEU A 718 12.51 16.68 -6.21
N ILE A 719 13.43 17.12 -5.34
CA ILE A 719 13.15 17.29 -3.91
C ILE A 719 12.10 18.38 -3.71
N LYS A 720 12.24 19.51 -4.41
CA LYS A 720 11.28 20.63 -4.36
C LYS A 720 9.88 20.17 -4.76
N ASP A 721 9.75 19.47 -5.87
CA ASP A 721 8.45 18.99 -6.38
C ASP A 721 7.83 17.94 -5.47
N ALA A 722 8.63 16.98 -4.97
CA ALA A 722 8.15 15.99 -4.01
C ALA A 722 7.58 16.68 -2.76
N ILE A 723 8.20 17.79 -2.33
CA ILE A 723 7.70 18.58 -1.20
C ILE A 723 6.41 19.31 -1.53
N TYR A 724 6.34 20.07 -2.63
CA TYR A 724 5.11 20.77 -3.01
C TYR A 724 3.94 19.82 -3.27
N LYS A 725 4.22 18.66 -3.85
CA LYS A 725 3.22 17.63 -4.11
C LYS A 725 2.56 17.14 -2.82
N GLU A 726 3.34 16.84 -1.79
CA GLU A 726 2.78 16.40 -0.51
C GLU A 726 2.03 17.55 0.19
N LEU A 727 2.56 18.78 0.13
CA LEU A 727 1.91 19.97 0.67
C LEU A 727 0.55 20.24 0.01
N SER A 728 0.44 20.10 -1.31
CA SER A 728 -0.81 20.28 -2.06
C SER A 728 -1.92 19.33 -1.59
N ARG A 729 -1.53 18.15 -1.09
CA ARG A 729 -2.41 17.10 -0.56
C ARG A 729 -2.62 17.21 0.95
N LYS A 730 -2.14 18.28 1.59
CA LYS A 730 -2.12 18.51 3.04
C LYS A 730 -1.49 17.34 3.81
N GLY A 731 -0.47 16.73 3.20
CA GLY A 731 0.31 15.66 3.80
C GLY A 731 1.58 16.19 4.47
N GLN A 732 2.33 15.28 5.06
CA GLN A 732 3.60 15.58 5.72
C GLN A 732 4.72 14.69 5.17
N ILE A 733 5.97 15.11 5.39
CA ILE A 733 7.15 14.49 4.76
C ILE A 733 8.18 14.12 5.80
N TYR A 734 8.73 12.91 5.66
CA TYR A 734 9.99 12.55 6.30
C TYR A 734 11.15 12.82 5.35
N PHE A 735 12.08 13.68 5.77
CA PHE A 735 13.32 13.92 5.05
C PHE A 735 14.48 13.30 5.84
N LEU A 736 14.91 12.11 5.44
CA LEU A 736 15.93 11.35 6.16
C LEU A 736 17.34 11.82 5.77
N TYR A 737 18.06 12.38 6.74
CA TYR A 737 19.43 12.85 6.60
C TYR A 737 20.26 12.41 7.81
N ASN A 738 21.09 11.38 7.64
CA ASN A 738 21.84 10.74 8.72
C ASN A 738 23.22 11.37 8.97
N ASN A 739 23.30 12.71 8.93
CA ASN A 739 24.45 13.47 9.37
C ASN A 739 24.01 14.58 10.33
N VAL A 740 24.22 14.35 11.63
CA VAL A 740 23.78 15.25 12.70
C VAL A 740 24.56 16.57 12.71
N LYS A 741 25.81 16.60 12.24
CA LYS A 741 26.64 17.81 12.30
C LYS A 741 26.11 18.90 11.37
N ASP A 742 25.62 18.51 10.20
CA ASP A 742 25.23 19.42 9.13
C ASP A 742 23.70 19.46 8.92
N ILE A 743 22.93 18.84 9.82
CA ILE A 743 21.46 18.73 9.68
C ILE A 743 20.78 20.11 9.65
N GLU A 744 21.26 21.07 10.45
CA GLU A 744 20.75 22.45 10.46
C GLU A 744 21.03 23.17 9.14
N SER A 745 22.22 22.96 8.56
CA SER A 745 22.56 23.48 7.23
C SER A 745 21.62 22.92 6.16
N ARG A 746 21.30 21.61 6.25
CA ARG A 746 20.35 20.99 5.33
C ARG A 746 18.94 21.57 5.46
N VAL A 747 18.47 21.84 6.68
CA VAL A 747 17.18 22.52 6.93
C VAL A 747 17.17 23.90 6.29
N ASN A 748 18.24 24.69 6.42
CA ASN A 748 18.33 26.01 5.80
C ASN A 748 18.29 25.93 4.27
N LYS A 749 19.00 24.95 3.67
CA LYS A 749 18.94 24.70 2.22
C LYS A 749 17.51 24.38 1.78
N LEU A 750 16.82 23.47 2.48
CA LEU A 750 15.44 23.11 2.18
C LEU A 750 14.47 24.28 2.37
N SER A 751 14.66 25.09 3.40
CA SER A 751 13.82 26.27 3.67
C SER A 751 14.01 27.35 2.60
N THR A 752 15.19 27.41 1.97
CA THR A 752 15.45 28.29 0.82
C THR A 752 14.82 27.74 -0.46
N LEU A 753 14.85 26.42 -0.63
CA LEU A 753 14.31 25.72 -1.79
C LEU A 753 12.77 25.72 -1.81
N VAL A 754 12.14 25.62 -0.63
CA VAL A 754 10.69 25.55 -0.42
C VAL A 754 10.27 26.49 0.73
N PRO A 755 10.16 27.80 0.49
CA PRO A 755 9.90 28.79 1.54
C PRO A 755 8.51 28.68 2.19
N GLU A 756 7.54 28.05 1.52
CA GLU A 756 6.18 27.83 2.02
C GLU A 756 6.08 26.67 3.01
N ALA A 757 7.09 25.78 3.05
CA ALA A 757 7.08 24.60 3.92
C ALA A 757 7.51 24.94 5.34
N ARG A 758 6.77 24.46 6.35
CA ARG A 758 7.20 24.57 7.76
C ARG A 758 8.12 23.40 8.09
N ILE A 759 9.42 23.67 8.16
CA ILE A 759 10.44 22.62 8.32
C ILE A 759 10.95 22.58 9.77
N ALA A 760 11.00 21.38 10.35
CA ALA A 760 11.66 21.11 11.63
C ALA A 760 12.71 20.01 11.49
N PHE A 761 13.59 19.87 12.48
CA PHE A 761 14.56 18.78 12.52
C PHE A 761 14.57 18.01 13.84
N ALA A 762 14.90 16.73 13.74
CA ALA A 762 14.95 15.80 14.88
C ALA A 762 16.09 14.78 14.75
N HIS A 763 17.03 14.78 15.70
CA HIS A 763 18.16 13.84 15.73
C HIS A 763 18.36 13.17 17.09
N GLY A 764 18.95 11.96 17.12
CA GLY A 764 18.98 11.10 18.31
C GLY A 764 19.86 11.62 19.46
N GLN A 765 20.72 12.61 19.18
CA GLN A 765 21.57 13.27 20.18
C GLN A 765 20.84 14.39 20.94
N MET A 766 19.63 14.76 20.51
CA MET A 766 18.83 15.77 21.20
C MET A 766 18.40 15.28 22.59
N PRO A 767 18.22 16.19 23.56
CA PRO A 767 17.56 15.84 24.81
C PRO A 767 16.19 15.21 24.53
N LYS A 768 15.91 14.06 25.14
CA LYS A 768 14.68 13.27 24.88
C LYS A 768 13.40 14.11 24.97
N THR A 769 13.34 15.06 25.92
CA THR A 769 12.18 15.95 26.08
C THR A 769 11.96 16.87 24.88
N LYS A 770 13.04 17.43 24.32
CA LYS A 770 12.98 18.29 23.13
C LYS A 770 12.61 17.47 21.89
N LEU A 771 13.19 16.28 21.76
CA LEU A 771 12.86 15.36 20.66
C LEU A 771 11.39 14.96 20.68
N GLU A 772 10.87 14.55 21.84
CA GLU A 772 9.46 14.16 22.02
C GLU A 772 8.52 15.34 21.70
N SER A 773 8.84 16.56 22.12
CA SER A 773 8.05 17.77 21.82
C SER A 773 7.97 18.06 20.31
N ILE A 774 9.10 18.00 19.59
CA ILE A 774 9.13 18.26 18.15
C ILE A 774 8.31 17.22 17.38
N ILE A 775 8.37 15.97 17.81
CA ILE A 775 7.56 14.89 17.21
C ILE A 775 6.08 15.13 17.48
N GLU A 776 5.69 15.56 18.68
CA GLU A 776 4.30 15.89 19.02
C GLU A 776 3.80 17.09 18.19
N ASP A 777 4.60 18.14 18.06
CA ASP A 777 4.31 19.30 17.21
C ASP A 777 4.17 18.90 15.73
N PHE A 778 4.98 17.94 15.27
CA PHE A 778 4.86 17.38 13.92
C PHE A 778 3.55 16.59 13.77
N VAL A 779 3.17 15.74 14.74
CA VAL A 779 1.87 15.03 14.72
C VAL A 779 0.68 15.99 14.71
N GLU A 780 0.77 17.13 15.41
CA GLU A 780 -0.24 18.18 15.47
C GLU A 780 -0.26 19.11 14.22
N TYR A 781 0.43 18.76 13.14
CA TYR A 781 0.50 19.58 11.91
C TYR A 781 1.10 20.99 12.10
N LYS A 782 1.94 21.21 13.12
CA LYS A 782 2.68 22.48 13.26
C LYS A 782 3.83 22.59 12.25
N TYR A 783 4.34 21.44 11.80
CA TYR A 783 5.39 21.33 10.79
C TYR A 783 4.94 20.40 9.65
N ASP A 784 5.37 20.69 8.43
CA ASP A 784 5.05 19.93 7.23
C ASP A 784 6.17 18.94 6.87
N VAL A 785 7.43 19.33 7.09
CA VAL A 785 8.61 18.51 6.77
C VAL A 785 9.44 18.28 8.04
N LEU A 786 9.70 17.00 8.34
CA LEU A 786 10.59 16.61 9.43
C LEU A 786 11.92 16.08 8.88
N VAL A 787 12.96 16.89 8.99
CA VAL A 787 14.34 16.50 8.67
C VAL A 787 14.91 15.67 9.83
N CYS A 788 15.13 14.38 9.61
CA CYS A 788 15.43 13.47 10.71
C CYS A 788 16.55 12.47 10.40
N SER A 789 17.20 12.01 11.48
CA SER A 789 18.05 10.81 11.43
C SER A 789 17.19 9.54 11.51
N THR A 790 17.81 8.36 11.64
CA THR A 790 17.11 7.05 11.78
C THR A 790 16.21 6.91 13.02
N ILE A 791 15.92 7.98 13.77
CA ILE A 791 14.94 7.97 14.86
C ILE A 791 13.56 7.53 14.39
N ILE A 792 13.16 7.83 13.15
CA ILE A 792 11.87 7.38 12.61
C ILE A 792 11.78 5.85 12.50
N GLU A 793 12.91 5.14 12.51
CA GLU A 793 12.95 3.68 12.66
C GLU A 793 12.28 3.27 13.99
N THR A 794 12.32 4.12 15.03
CA THR A 794 11.87 3.88 16.40
C THR A 794 10.42 4.29 16.70
N GLY A 795 9.47 3.67 16.00
CA GLY A 795 8.09 3.56 16.51
C GLY A 795 7.29 4.86 16.57
N ILE A 796 7.66 5.84 15.75
CA ILE A 796 6.83 7.03 15.49
C ILE A 796 5.99 6.69 14.26
N ASP A 797 4.71 6.48 14.50
CA ASP A 797 3.72 6.18 13.49
C ASP A 797 2.84 7.41 13.29
N ILE A 798 2.91 8.01 12.10
CA ILE A 798 2.15 9.21 11.75
C ILE A 798 1.42 8.89 10.47
N GLY A 799 0.10 8.69 10.57
CA GLY A 799 -0.74 8.29 9.43
C GLY A 799 -0.76 9.29 8.27
N ASN A 800 -0.41 10.55 8.55
CA ASN A 800 -0.44 11.64 7.58
C ASN A 800 0.86 11.84 6.80
N VAL A 801 1.92 11.08 7.12
CA VAL A 801 3.18 11.13 6.37
C VAL A 801 3.10 10.16 5.20
N ASN A 802 3.00 10.68 3.97
CA ASN A 802 2.89 9.85 2.77
C ASN A 802 4.11 9.97 1.85
N THR A 803 5.05 10.87 2.13
CA THR A 803 6.29 10.97 1.37
C THR A 803 7.52 10.82 2.27
N LEU A 804 8.42 9.92 1.88
CA LEU A 804 9.73 9.70 2.49
C LEU A 804 10.79 10.08 1.46
N ILE A 805 11.79 10.86 1.86
CA ILE A 805 12.95 11.19 1.04
C ILE A 805 14.19 10.73 1.79
N ILE A 806 14.99 9.84 1.19
CA ILE A 806 16.20 9.29 1.82
C ILE A 806 17.44 9.82 1.11
N ILE A 807 18.20 10.67 1.79
CA ILE A 807 19.52 11.09 1.32
C ILE A 807 20.57 10.04 1.69
N ASP A 808 21.48 9.78 0.75
CA ASP A 808 22.55 8.80 0.86
C ASP A 808 22.06 7.37 1.18
N ALA A 809 21.04 6.90 0.46
CA ALA A 809 20.43 5.58 0.65
C ALA A 809 21.45 4.41 0.62
N GLN A 810 22.59 4.58 -0.08
CA GLN A 810 23.69 3.63 -0.14
C GLN A 810 24.33 3.32 1.23
N ASN A 811 24.16 4.20 2.22
CA ASN A 811 24.74 4.04 3.55
C ASN A 811 23.85 3.24 4.53
N TYR A 812 22.68 2.75 4.08
CA TYR A 812 21.73 2.03 4.92
C TYR A 812 21.66 0.54 4.56
N GLY A 813 21.41 -0.31 5.56
CA GLY A 813 21.13 -1.72 5.32
C GLY A 813 19.74 -1.93 4.69
N LEU A 814 19.57 -2.97 3.87
CA LEU A 814 18.27 -3.30 3.25
C LEU A 814 17.14 -3.48 4.27
N SER A 815 17.44 -4.06 5.42
CA SER A 815 16.48 -4.24 6.51
C SER A 815 16.04 -2.91 7.13
N GLN A 816 16.94 -1.92 7.17
CA GLN A 816 16.64 -0.57 7.66
C GLN A 816 15.81 0.20 6.64
N LEU A 817 16.21 0.19 5.36
CA LEU A 817 15.45 0.82 4.27
C LEU A 817 14.02 0.28 4.21
N TYR A 818 13.86 -1.04 4.36
CA TYR A 818 12.54 -1.66 4.42
C TYR A 818 11.69 -1.15 5.60
N GLN A 819 12.28 -1.05 6.80
CA GLN A 819 11.58 -0.51 7.97
C GLN A 819 11.22 0.97 7.82
N LEU A 820 12.11 1.77 7.24
CA LEU A 820 11.90 3.19 6.97
C LEU A 820 10.77 3.38 5.96
N ARG A 821 10.78 2.62 4.86
CA ARG A 821 9.70 2.63 3.87
C ARG A 821 8.33 2.28 4.48
N GLY A 822 8.29 1.33 5.42
CA GLY A 822 7.07 0.97 6.14
C GLY A 822 6.52 2.07 7.07
N ARG A 823 7.21 3.21 7.23
CA ARG A 823 6.75 4.37 8.02
C ARG A 823 5.87 5.32 7.22
N VAL A 824 5.79 5.18 5.89
CA VAL A 824 4.91 5.96 5.02
C VAL A 824 3.86 5.09 4.34
N GLY A 825 2.77 5.70 3.84
CA GLY A 825 1.70 4.98 3.13
C GLY A 825 0.80 4.18 4.05
N ARG A 826 0.25 4.86 5.05
CA ARG A 826 -0.70 4.29 6.04
C ARG A 826 -2.12 4.84 5.88
N SER A 827 -2.30 5.85 5.05
CA SER A 827 -3.60 6.38 4.64
C SER A 827 -4.07 5.70 3.34
N ASN A 828 -5.29 6.02 2.92
CA ASN A 828 -5.83 5.67 1.60
C ASN A 828 -5.16 6.43 0.43
N LYS A 829 -4.09 7.20 0.69
CA LYS A 829 -3.33 7.93 -0.32
C LYS A 829 -2.11 7.11 -0.77
N ILE A 830 -1.79 7.20 -2.05
CA ILE A 830 -0.53 6.67 -2.59
C ILE A 830 0.64 7.38 -1.90
N ALA A 831 1.59 6.60 -1.42
CA ALA A 831 2.79 7.10 -0.77
C ALA A 831 4.04 6.88 -1.61
N TYR A 832 5.03 7.73 -1.42
CA TYR A 832 6.29 7.78 -2.17
C TYR A 832 7.48 7.63 -1.21
N ALA A 833 8.55 6.96 -1.65
CA ALA A 833 9.77 6.74 -0.85
C ALA A 833 11.06 6.80 -1.67
#